data_AF-A0A4Q2XG32-F1
#
_entry.id   AF-A0A4Q2XG32-F1
#
_cell.length_a   1.000
_cell.length_b   1.000
_cell.length_c   1.000
_cell.angle_alpha   90.00
_cell.angle_beta   90.00
_cell.angle_gamma   90.00
#
_symmetry.space_group_name_H-M   'P 1'
#
loop_
_entity.id
_entity.type
_entity.pdbx_description
1 polymer ?
#
loop_
_entity_poly.entity_id
_entity_poly.type
_entity_poly.pdbx_seq_one_letter_code
_entity_poly.pdbx_strand_id
1 'polypeptide(L)'
;MKETSSTDTSRPSPKRFRRGFALVVTLLLMMIMTVIGVGLLGLSAVELRRQSNGQGSSTARANARLGLMVALGELQNELGDDRRVSADASIFADTKNPAAVGVWNGWSPNLTSRSNVSTSPSVDYAEPKRQAGFRGWLVSSKEPADTRELEWHNSPPADDVARLFGMDDSGFELDAQKIKVGKGGNYAWAVTQENTRAKINIGSDDKARRDPGDALQAPARPHLALSTMLKQPETDWPRRRSTVTDFPQVTLDEEYGASRETLGQARAHFTVQSNSLLTNTVDGGLKTDLSTGFGMKDEDFASDTWSSGDRTITNPFRSTSVATYKGEKNLYAPMVTSSQVQVLLDFPPASVNHKYQANGVPTFDLLRNYYRTYLHLYEGQGGVTAFERPYSSVATPQTVAGRPFGTRSQTSVQPVLDRVSLFFSVVGKPDGSLCVLLSPLVTVWNPYNIPMETEGMVIYPWIDFAVMWNWQVTKRAGGKETWSGRLSQFMGEGYQNQGRSSRPYFYLHLTQSGSPGGTSKIRLEPGEVRVFCLADMARRDLDPLQGAAGRTWRMRPVNSPNDITQTLKGGIQLDTRKALYPGVENFKYQLKSGDVLGGSNVTFGRANYPFIMCMADGWQIKNPGVELMAEARPASGGHAALNAEPNLNFYAQIQATRAFGGTDDSFTYPGFTFDEIRDSPKLVANLLTYHRVAQSGGLPVSDLMFTTNPRQPFVNHYLSGARMQTGPHYEMRMQGGTSLAALAMETTPSGKQAFYGPSHSASSGRSHLAFFDLPRKPILSLAGLQHCDLSATAFGNPNQIGNSWASPYLPASGISRRATASANGERISPSGLGVYDASYLANEALFDGFYFSGASPVSNDPQRMNGSPQVWDDTQVTERTPLKEVLTSFFDDPDTAPLANPRYRPHAGGVATDELVEQLATPAGCKQLAAHLLVDGGFNINSTSEEAWATMLGSLRNMTPATAGRTPQSRFRHVLTGAPAEMVENDPWSGVRTLSDEEVKKLATNLVKEVRARGPFLSLGEFVNRRVSSDTATNLAGAVQAAIDASGLNKGSDYQKFDTTPYPNRENLPNAVTGLNTPGWLSQADVLQALAPVITPRSDTFTIRACGEATDAAGKVVSRVILEAVVQRMPGWIDPTDRPETATADLVSQSNKKFGRRFEIVGVREIHPETLN
;
A
#
# COMPACT_ATOMS: atom_id res chain seq x y z
N MET A 1 79.24 74.91 -5.09
CA MET A 1 79.72 76.30 -5.23
C MET A 1 79.89 76.83 -3.82
N LYS A 2 81.13 77.18 -3.43
CA LYS A 2 81.53 77.95 -2.24
C LYS A 2 81.20 77.38 -0.84
N GLU A 3 82.05 77.44 0.18
CA GLU A 3 83.45 77.84 0.39
C GLU A 3 83.74 77.61 1.89
N THR A 4 84.95 77.12 2.22
CA THR A 4 85.88 77.56 3.28
C THR A 4 85.33 77.91 4.69
N SER A 5 85.80 77.31 5.78
CA SER A 5 87.11 77.47 6.49
C SER A 5 86.79 78.02 7.90
N SER A 6 87.12 77.33 8.99
CA SER A 6 88.38 77.36 9.74
C SER A 6 88.30 78.26 10.98
N THR A 7 88.84 77.76 12.11
CA THR A 7 89.61 78.47 13.16
C THR A 7 88.90 79.58 13.99
N ASP A 8 89.15 79.87 15.27
CA ASP A 8 90.18 79.48 16.25
C ASP A 8 89.72 79.82 17.71
N THR A 9 90.44 79.26 18.69
CA THR A 9 90.82 79.76 20.05
C THR A 9 89.88 80.63 20.94
N SER A 10 89.66 80.18 22.20
CA SER A 10 90.27 80.77 23.43
C SER A 10 89.55 80.32 24.73
N ARG A 11 90.33 80.01 25.77
CA ARG A 11 89.87 79.78 27.16
C ARG A 11 89.79 81.13 27.91
N PRO A 12 88.93 81.25 28.95
CA PRO A 12 89.47 81.36 30.31
C PRO A 12 88.68 80.58 31.39
N SER A 13 89.30 80.52 32.57
CA SER A 13 89.05 79.70 33.76
C SER A 13 88.03 80.32 34.76
N PRO A 14 87.91 79.87 36.03
CA PRO A 14 87.04 78.78 36.49
C PRO A 14 86.06 79.24 37.60
N LYS A 15 85.02 78.45 37.92
CA LYS A 15 84.47 78.41 39.30
C LYS A 15 83.62 77.15 39.57
N ARG A 16 83.97 76.52 40.69
CA ARG A 16 83.39 75.32 41.30
C ARG A 16 81.85 75.38 41.39
N PHE A 17 81.18 74.32 40.95
CA PHE A 17 79.87 73.92 41.49
C PHE A 17 79.80 72.42 41.80
N ARG A 18 79.20 72.20 42.97
CA ARG A 18 78.84 71.02 43.78
C ARG A 18 78.77 69.64 43.09
N ARG A 19 79.42 68.66 43.76
CA ARG A 19 79.21 67.21 43.62
C ARG A 19 77.75 66.89 44.00
N GLY A 20 76.94 66.45 43.04
CA GLY A 20 75.53 66.06 43.22
C GLY A 20 74.78 65.78 41.91
N PHE A 21 75.14 66.45 40.81
CA PHE A 21 74.45 66.31 39.52
C PHE A 21 74.74 64.99 38.77
N ALA A 22 75.97 64.46 38.88
CA ALA A 22 76.32 63.19 38.23
C ALA A 22 75.57 61.98 38.80
N LEU A 23 75.27 61.97 40.11
CA LEU A 23 74.52 60.89 40.77
C LEU A 23 73.03 60.92 40.38
N VAL A 24 72.45 62.11 40.20
CA VAL A 24 71.04 62.26 39.78
C VAL A 24 70.86 61.85 38.32
N VAL A 25 71.80 62.19 37.44
CA VAL A 25 71.78 61.77 36.03
C VAL A 25 71.99 60.26 35.89
N THR A 26 72.88 59.64 36.68
CA THR A 26 73.06 58.18 36.65
C THR A 26 71.88 57.43 37.26
N LEU A 27 71.24 57.95 38.32
CA LEU A 27 70.00 57.39 38.87
C LEU A 27 68.82 57.52 37.90
N LEU A 28 68.66 58.66 37.22
CA LEU A 28 67.63 58.84 36.19
C LEU A 28 67.87 57.92 34.97
N LEU A 29 69.12 57.79 34.50
CA LEU A 29 69.49 56.88 33.42
C LEU A 29 69.27 55.41 33.81
N MET A 30 69.67 55.01 35.02
CA MET A 30 69.42 53.65 35.51
C MET A 30 67.92 53.40 35.69
N MET A 31 67.16 54.35 36.24
CA MET A 31 65.70 54.21 36.40
C MET A 31 64.99 54.09 35.05
N ILE A 32 65.34 54.92 34.06
CA ILE A 32 64.80 54.83 32.69
C ILE A 32 65.23 53.52 32.02
N MET A 33 66.48 53.08 32.14
CA MET A 33 66.93 51.78 31.64
C MET A 33 66.21 50.61 32.32
N THR A 34 65.91 50.71 33.62
CA THR A 34 65.19 49.67 34.35
C THR A 34 63.73 49.61 33.91
N VAL A 35 63.07 50.76 33.72
CA VAL A 35 61.69 50.85 33.21
C VAL A 35 61.60 50.32 31.77
N ILE A 36 62.54 50.69 30.90
CA ILE A 36 62.62 50.16 29.52
C ILE A 36 62.92 48.66 29.54
N GLY A 37 63.84 48.19 30.39
CA GLY A 37 64.17 46.78 30.55
C GLY A 37 62.98 45.94 31.03
N VAL A 38 62.24 46.43 32.03
CA VAL A 38 61.01 45.78 32.52
C VAL A 38 59.89 45.83 31.47
N GLY A 39 59.75 46.95 30.74
CA GLY A 39 58.78 47.07 29.65
C GLY A 39 59.05 46.13 28.47
N LEU A 40 60.32 45.99 28.06
CA LEU A 40 60.75 45.06 27.01
C LEU A 40 60.65 43.59 27.46
N LEU A 41 60.94 43.28 28.73
CA LEU A 41 60.72 41.95 29.31
C LEU A 41 59.23 41.60 29.39
N GLY A 42 58.38 42.57 29.74
CA GLY A 42 56.92 42.41 29.73
C GLY A 42 56.38 42.14 28.33
N LEU A 43 56.80 42.91 27.33
CA LEU A 43 56.43 42.70 25.92
C LEU A 43 56.95 41.37 25.38
N SER A 44 58.20 41.00 25.71
CA SER A 44 58.80 39.74 25.28
C SER A 44 58.07 38.55 25.92
N ALA A 45 57.68 38.64 27.19
CA ALA A 45 56.90 37.61 27.88
C ALA A 45 55.48 37.48 27.30
N VAL A 46 54.84 38.60 26.94
CA VAL A 46 53.54 38.61 26.26
C VAL A 46 53.65 38.01 24.88
N GLU A 47 54.68 38.35 24.10
CA GLU A 47 54.88 37.82 22.75
C GLU A 47 55.27 36.34 22.76
N LEU A 48 56.12 35.90 23.70
CA LEU A 48 56.42 34.48 23.95
C LEU A 48 55.16 33.71 24.35
N ARG A 49 54.31 34.28 25.20
CA ARG A 49 53.04 33.65 25.59
C ARG A 49 52.05 33.61 24.42
N ARG A 50 52.02 34.64 23.57
CA ARG A 50 51.20 34.69 22.35
C ARG A 50 51.69 33.68 21.31
N GLN A 51 53.00 33.56 21.11
CA GLN A 51 53.62 32.59 20.22
C GLN A 51 53.42 31.15 20.72
N SER A 52 53.58 30.92 22.03
CA SER A 52 53.32 29.62 22.67
C SER A 52 51.85 29.22 22.58
N ASN A 53 50.92 30.15 22.83
CA ASN A 53 49.48 29.93 22.67
C ASN A 53 49.11 29.70 21.19
N GLY A 54 49.72 30.45 20.27
CA GLY A 54 49.55 30.26 18.83
C GLY A 54 50.04 28.89 18.36
N GLN A 55 51.20 28.44 18.85
CA GLN A 55 51.73 27.11 18.58
C GLN A 55 50.85 26.00 19.18
N GLY A 56 50.38 26.18 20.42
CA GLY A 56 49.46 25.24 21.08
C GLY A 56 48.13 25.12 20.34
N SER A 57 47.55 26.25 19.91
CA SER A 57 46.31 26.28 19.12
C SER A 57 46.49 25.62 17.75
N SER A 58 47.60 25.88 17.06
CA SER A 58 47.92 25.23 15.78
C SER A 58 48.04 23.71 15.94
N THR A 59 48.72 23.24 16.99
CA THR A 59 48.85 21.80 17.29
C THR A 59 47.50 21.18 17.64
N ALA A 60 46.69 21.84 18.47
CA ALA A 60 45.35 21.38 18.83
C ALA A 60 44.44 21.29 17.60
N ARG A 61 44.48 22.28 16.71
CA ARG A 61 43.74 22.26 15.44
C ARG A 61 44.23 21.16 14.50
N ALA A 62 45.54 20.89 14.44
CA ALA A 62 46.08 19.78 13.67
C ALA A 62 45.60 18.42 14.21
N ASN A 63 45.58 18.23 15.54
CA ASN A 63 45.05 17.03 16.18
C ASN A 63 43.54 16.88 15.95
N ALA A 64 42.77 17.98 16.00
CA ALA A 64 41.34 17.96 15.70
C ALA A 64 41.07 17.56 14.23
N ARG A 65 41.89 18.08 13.29
CA ARG A 65 41.82 17.67 11.87
C ARG A 65 42.16 16.20 11.68
N LEU A 66 43.16 15.68 12.39
CA LEU A 66 43.47 14.25 12.38
C LEU A 66 42.27 13.43 12.86
N GLY A 67 41.66 13.82 14.00
CA GLY A 67 40.46 13.17 14.51
C GLY A 67 39.29 13.20 13.51
N LEU A 68 39.08 14.32 12.83
CA LEU A 68 38.06 14.45 11.79
C LEU A 68 38.36 13.53 10.59
N MET A 69 39.61 13.43 10.15
CA MET A 69 40.01 12.54 9.05
C MET A 69 39.83 11.07 9.42
N VAL A 70 40.16 10.68 10.65
CA VAL A 70 39.93 9.32 11.16
C VAL A 70 38.43 9.02 11.20
N ALA A 71 37.63 9.93 11.76
CA ALA A 71 36.17 9.78 11.83
C ALA A 71 35.53 9.63 10.44
N LEU A 72 35.95 10.45 9.47
CA LEU A 72 35.49 10.33 8.09
C LEU A 72 35.90 9.00 7.46
N GLY A 73 37.11 8.52 7.75
CA GLY A 73 37.60 7.20 7.31
C GLY A 73 36.77 6.05 7.86
N GLU A 74 36.46 6.06 9.16
CA GLU A 74 35.58 5.06 9.79
C GLU A 74 34.15 5.13 9.23
N LEU A 75 33.61 6.35 9.08
CA LEU A 75 32.30 6.55 8.47
C LEU A 75 32.24 5.97 7.04
N GLN A 76 33.27 6.24 6.23
CA GLN A 76 33.39 5.71 4.87
C GLN A 76 33.51 4.18 4.86
N ASN A 77 34.29 3.60 5.78
CA ASN A 77 34.50 2.15 5.86
C ASN A 77 33.25 1.39 6.31
N GLU A 78 32.47 1.95 7.24
CA GLU A 78 31.31 1.26 7.80
C GLU A 78 29.99 1.55 7.09
N LEU A 79 29.75 2.79 6.63
CA LEU A 79 28.48 3.22 6.03
C LEU A 79 28.56 3.52 4.53
N GLY A 80 29.73 3.39 3.91
CA GLY A 80 29.88 3.64 2.48
C GLY A 80 29.18 2.60 1.58
N ASP A 81 29.16 1.33 1.97
CA ASP A 81 28.39 0.26 1.28
C ASP A 81 26.89 0.56 1.34
N ASP A 82 26.18 0.34 0.23
CA ASP A 82 24.72 0.53 0.13
C ASP A 82 23.97 -0.40 1.09
N ARG A 83 24.53 -1.56 1.40
CA ARG A 83 23.93 -2.61 2.23
C ARG A 83 24.16 -2.38 3.72
N ARG A 84 24.03 -1.13 4.16
CA ARG A 84 24.29 -0.70 5.54
C ARG A 84 23.13 0.11 6.07
N VAL A 85 22.90 -0.05 7.36
CA VAL A 85 21.81 0.55 8.14
C VAL A 85 22.40 1.27 9.33
N SER A 86 21.81 2.39 9.72
CA SER A 86 22.23 3.16 10.89
C SER A 86 21.08 3.39 11.85
N ALA A 87 21.37 3.31 13.15
CA ALA A 87 20.42 3.59 14.22
C ALA A 87 21.16 4.15 15.43
N ASP A 88 20.49 5.00 16.21
CA ASP A 88 21.02 5.50 17.46
C ASP A 88 20.88 4.43 18.55
N ALA A 89 21.84 4.37 19.48
CA ALA A 89 21.80 3.42 20.59
C ALA A 89 20.57 3.62 21.51
N SER A 90 19.92 4.78 21.45
CA SER A 90 18.65 5.09 22.10
C SER A 90 17.53 4.08 21.79
N ILE A 91 17.68 3.25 20.76
CA ILE A 91 16.75 2.15 20.47
C ILE A 91 16.72 1.08 21.58
N PHE A 92 17.83 0.93 22.31
CA PHE A 92 17.94 0.03 23.45
C PHE A 92 17.46 0.69 24.74
N ALA A 93 16.79 -0.06 25.62
CA ALA A 93 16.18 0.47 26.85
C ALA A 93 17.22 0.94 27.90
N ASP A 94 18.33 0.22 28.03
CA ASP A 94 19.34 0.43 29.09
C ASP A 94 20.64 1.06 28.55
N THR A 95 20.58 1.78 27.44
CA THR A 95 21.76 2.41 26.87
C THR A 95 22.28 3.53 27.76
N LYS A 96 23.60 3.57 27.96
CA LYS A 96 24.30 4.68 28.64
C LYS A 96 24.83 5.72 27.65
N ASN A 97 24.81 5.40 26.36
CA ASN A 97 25.32 6.25 25.28
C ASN A 97 24.23 6.45 24.21
N PRO A 98 23.06 7.04 24.54
CA PRO A 98 21.87 7.02 23.67
C PRO A 98 22.06 7.69 22.30
N ALA A 99 22.96 8.67 22.19
CA ALA A 99 23.24 9.39 20.96
C ALA A 99 24.33 8.74 20.08
N ALA A 100 24.92 7.62 20.51
CA ALA A 100 25.92 6.91 19.72
C ALA A 100 25.28 6.27 18.49
N VAL A 101 25.88 6.49 17.32
CA VAL A 101 25.42 5.91 16.05
C VAL A 101 26.03 4.53 15.86
N GLY A 102 25.18 3.52 15.78
CA GLY A 102 25.55 2.15 15.43
C GLY A 102 25.34 1.86 13.96
N VAL A 103 26.11 0.91 13.44
CA VAL A 103 26.03 0.45 12.05
C VAL A 103 25.73 -1.04 12.00
N TRP A 104 24.80 -1.45 11.14
CA TRP A 104 24.44 -2.85 10.89
C TRP A 104 24.49 -3.16 9.40
N ASN A 105 24.66 -4.44 9.08
CA ASN A 105 24.42 -4.95 7.74
C ASN A 105 22.91 -4.90 7.45
N GLY A 106 22.53 -4.35 6.30
CA GLY A 106 21.16 -4.43 5.82
C GLY A 106 20.79 -5.88 5.53
N TRP A 107 19.52 -6.21 5.75
CA TRP A 107 19.07 -7.60 5.72
C TRP A 107 17.58 -7.71 5.39
N SER A 108 17.25 -8.80 4.70
CA SER A 108 15.89 -9.28 4.46
C SER A 108 15.90 -10.79 4.57
N PRO A 109 14.82 -11.43 5.04
CA PRO A 109 14.73 -12.87 5.03
C PRO A 109 14.60 -13.44 3.63
N ASN A 110 14.41 -12.63 2.57
CA ASN A 110 14.37 -13.10 1.18
C ASN A 110 13.40 -14.28 0.99
N LEU A 111 12.15 -14.09 1.43
CA LEU A 111 11.07 -15.06 1.29
C LEU A 111 10.39 -14.98 -0.09
N THR A 112 10.50 -13.86 -0.80
CA THR A 112 10.04 -13.68 -2.19
C THR A 112 10.67 -14.68 -3.16
N SER A 113 11.98 -14.95 -3.05
CA SER A 113 12.65 -15.97 -3.87
C SER A 113 12.37 -17.40 -3.40
N ARG A 114 11.86 -17.55 -2.18
CA ARG A 114 11.60 -18.84 -1.50
C ARG A 114 10.13 -19.13 -1.27
N SER A 115 9.21 -18.38 -1.87
CA SER A 115 7.76 -18.58 -1.68
C SER A 115 7.25 -19.87 -2.34
N ASN A 116 8.07 -20.52 -3.16
CA ASN A 116 7.76 -21.76 -3.86
C ASN A 116 7.88 -23.04 -2.99
N VAL A 117 8.34 -22.95 -1.74
CA VAL A 117 8.44 -24.11 -0.84
C VAL A 117 7.12 -24.37 -0.10
N SER A 118 6.77 -25.65 0.11
CA SER A 118 5.49 -26.05 0.70
C SER A 118 5.29 -25.63 2.15
N THR A 119 6.38 -25.41 2.88
CA THR A 119 6.42 -24.99 4.29
C THR A 119 7.41 -23.85 4.41
N SER A 120 6.96 -22.73 4.96
CA SER A 120 7.79 -21.55 5.09
C SER A 120 9.02 -21.81 5.98
N PRO A 121 10.21 -21.33 5.60
CA PRO A 121 11.39 -21.42 6.44
C PRO A 121 11.18 -20.65 7.75
N SER A 122 11.69 -21.19 8.87
CA SER A 122 11.80 -20.41 10.10
C SER A 122 12.77 -19.25 9.89
N VAL A 123 12.40 -18.07 10.40
CA VAL A 123 13.19 -16.84 10.27
C VAL A 123 13.57 -16.32 11.65
N ASP A 124 14.86 -16.18 11.89
CA ASP A 124 15.40 -15.52 13.08
C ASP A 124 15.65 -14.04 12.77
N TYR A 125 14.73 -13.17 13.19
CA TYR A 125 14.85 -11.72 13.05
C TYR A 125 15.83 -11.09 14.07
N ALA A 126 16.24 -11.83 15.11
CA ALA A 126 17.11 -11.34 16.16
C ALA A 126 18.59 -11.53 15.83
N GLU A 127 18.96 -12.65 15.20
CA GLU A 127 20.35 -12.94 14.80
C GLU A 127 21.03 -11.80 14.01
N PRO A 128 20.44 -11.24 12.92
CA PRO A 128 21.09 -10.17 12.16
C PRO A 128 21.19 -8.84 12.93
N LYS A 129 20.52 -8.71 14.08
CA LYS A 129 20.55 -7.49 14.93
C LYS A 129 21.54 -7.60 16.09
N ARG A 130 21.92 -8.83 16.43
CA ARG A 130 22.98 -9.15 17.40
C ARG A 130 24.36 -8.91 16.79
N GLN A 131 25.40 -9.30 17.51
CA GLN A 131 26.80 -9.13 17.10
C GLN A 131 27.10 -9.64 15.68
N ALA A 132 26.38 -10.65 15.19
CA ALA A 132 26.58 -11.22 13.84
C ALA A 132 26.32 -10.22 12.70
N GLY A 133 25.35 -9.32 12.83
CA GLY A 133 25.05 -8.29 11.83
C GLY A 133 25.52 -6.88 12.22
N PHE A 134 25.97 -6.69 13.45
CA PHE A 134 26.54 -5.44 13.94
C PHE A 134 27.95 -5.18 13.39
N ARG A 135 28.27 -3.92 13.11
CA ARG A 135 29.54 -3.50 12.51
C ARG A 135 30.40 -2.67 13.44
N GLY A 136 29.79 -1.80 14.23
CA GLY A 136 30.49 -0.93 15.16
C GLY A 136 29.74 0.37 15.49
N TRP A 137 30.18 1.00 16.57
CA TRP A 137 29.77 2.33 17.03
C TRP A 137 30.71 3.39 16.46
N LEU A 138 30.16 4.49 15.93
CA LEU A 138 30.95 5.56 15.29
C LEU A 138 31.43 6.60 16.31
N VAL A 139 32.34 6.18 17.17
CA VAL A 139 32.95 6.99 18.23
C VAL A 139 34.39 6.56 18.49
N SER A 140 35.24 7.49 18.92
CA SER A 140 36.63 7.17 19.23
C SER A 140 36.76 6.40 20.54
N SER A 141 37.54 5.31 20.48
CA SER A 141 37.95 4.49 21.63
C SER A 141 39.47 4.35 21.65
N LYS A 142 40.06 4.22 22.84
CA LYS A 142 41.49 3.87 23.02
C LYS A 142 41.77 2.46 22.48
N GLU A 143 40.82 1.56 22.68
CA GLU A 143 40.82 0.21 22.11
C GLU A 143 39.70 0.13 21.05
N PRO A 144 40.02 0.19 19.75
CA PRO A 144 39.01 0.20 18.68
C PRO A 144 38.10 -1.05 18.67
N ALA A 145 38.59 -2.17 19.21
CA ALA A 145 37.81 -3.40 19.34
C ALA A 145 36.56 -3.22 20.24
N ASP A 146 36.63 -2.39 21.27
CA ASP A 146 35.51 -2.18 22.20
C ASP A 146 34.28 -1.63 21.48
N THR A 147 34.47 -0.65 20.60
CA THR A 147 33.39 -0.06 19.80
C THR A 147 32.85 -0.98 18.71
N ARG A 148 33.48 -2.14 18.48
CA ARG A 148 32.98 -3.20 17.58
C ARG A 148 32.06 -4.18 18.30
N GLU A 149 32.01 -4.16 19.63
CA GLU A 149 31.09 -4.97 20.42
C GLU A 149 29.77 -4.23 20.61
N LEU A 150 28.65 -4.91 20.33
CA LEU A 150 27.32 -4.32 20.45
C LEU A 150 27.06 -3.78 21.86
N GLU A 151 27.43 -4.56 22.88
CA GLU A 151 27.24 -4.26 24.31
C GLU A 151 27.92 -2.96 24.78
N TRP A 152 28.84 -2.38 23.99
CA TRP A 152 29.50 -1.12 24.32
C TRP A 152 28.52 0.02 24.61
N HIS A 153 27.33 0.02 24.00
CA HIS A 153 26.33 1.05 24.26
C HIS A 153 25.90 1.14 25.74
N ASN A 154 26.03 0.04 26.49
CA ASN A 154 25.72 -0.07 27.91
C ASN A 154 26.96 0.09 28.81
N SER A 155 28.13 0.36 28.22
CA SER A 155 29.35 0.67 28.98
C SER A 155 29.22 2.01 29.71
N PRO A 156 29.69 2.12 30.97
CA PRO A 156 29.72 3.40 31.66
C PRO A 156 30.63 4.40 30.92
N PRO A 157 30.48 5.72 31.16
CA PRO A 157 31.39 6.72 30.63
C PRO A 157 32.83 6.35 30.97
N ALA A 158 33.69 6.36 29.97
CA ALA A 158 35.09 6.00 30.16
C ALA A 158 35.87 7.11 30.88
N ASP A 159 36.97 6.72 31.55
CA ASP A 159 37.94 7.68 32.06
C ASP A 159 38.68 8.35 30.89
N ASP A 160 39.02 9.64 31.03
CA ASP A 160 39.75 10.43 30.04
C ASP A 160 39.03 10.56 28.67
N VAL A 161 37.83 11.16 28.73
CA VAL A 161 36.95 11.47 27.59
C VAL A 161 36.95 12.96 27.24
N ALA A 162 36.58 13.27 26.00
CA ALA A 162 36.22 14.59 25.55
C ALA A 162 34.70 14.66 25.32
N ARG A 163 34.04 15.66 25.92
CA ARG A 163 32.65 15.98 25.62
C ARG A 163 32.55 16.65 24.27
N LEU A 164 31.93 15.95 23.31
CA LEU A 164 31.83 16.42 21.93
C LEU A 164 30.45 17.02 21.65
N PHE A 165 29.39 16.46 22.22
CA PHE A 165 28.04 17.00 22.15
C PHE A 165 27.49 17.21 23.56
N GLY A 166 26.85 18.35 23.81
CA GLY A 166 26.29 18.73 25.11
C GLY A 166 24.80 19.06 25.04
N MET A 167 24.15 19.08 26.21
CA MET A 167 22.72 19.38 26.30
C MET A 167 22.38 20.78 25.77
N ASP A 168 23.18 21.79 26.08
CA ASP A 168 22.88 23.17 25.72
C ASP A 168 23.01 23.46 24.22
N ASP A 169 23.89 22.73 23.52
CA ASP A 169 24.24 23.03 22.14
C ASP A 169 23.66 22.04 21.12
N SER A 170 23.36 20.80 21.56
CA SER A 170 22.92 19.68 20.72
C SER A 170 21.67 19.01 21.25
N GLY A 171 21.30 19.23 22.52
CA GLY A 171 20.13 18.62 23.17
C GLY A 171 20.35 17.18 23.63
N PHE A 172 21.59 16.69 23.56
CA PHE A 172 22.00 15.36 24.03
C PHE A 172 23.50 15.37 24.36
N GLU A 173 23.92 14.44 25.21
CA GLU A 173 25.34 14.24 25.54
C GLU A 173 25.93 13.10 24.73
N LEU A 174 27.12 13.31 24.19
CA LEU A 174 27.95 12.27 23.58
C LEU A 174 29.42 12.58 23.82
N ASP A 175 30.03 11.70 24.61
CA ASP A 175 31.43 11.75 24.98
C ASP A 175 32.22 10.72 24.17
N ALA A 176 33.51 10.99 23.91
CA ALA A 176 34.39 10.08 23.20
C ALA A 176 35.75 9.97 23.90
N GLN A 177 36.36 8.78 23.90
CA GLN A 177 37.65 8.57 24.55
C GLN A 177 38.77 9.29 23.80
N LYS A 178 39.71 9.86 24.56
CA LYS A 178 40.87 10.54 24.00
C LYS A 178 41.97 9.56 23.59
N ILE A 179 42.47 9.73 22.36
CA ILE A 179 43.56 8.97 21.76
C ILE A 179 44.80 9.85 21.69
N LYS A 180 45.93 9.35 22.19
CA LYS A 180 47.21 10.09 22.22
C LYS A 180 47.86 10.16 20.83
N VAL A 181 48.37 11.35 20.46
CA VAL A 181 49.18 11.60 19.27
C VAL A 181 50.62 11.87 19.68
N GLY A 182 51.37 10.80 19.98
CA GLY A 182 52.77 10.90 20.42
C GLY A 182 52.94 11.84 21.63
N LYS A 183 53.85 12.82 21.53
CA LYS A 183 54.05 13.89 22.53
C LYS A 183 53.26 15.18 22.22
N GLY A 184 52.46 15.19 21.15
CA GLY A 184 51.80 16.38 20.61
C GLY A 184 50.40 16.65 21.13
N GLY A 185 49.86 15.78 22.01
CA GLY A 185 48.55 15.92 22.63
C GLY A 185 47.59 14.78 22.28
N ASN A 186 46.28 15.06 22.27
CA ASN A 186 45.23 14.04 22.10
C ASN A 186 44.23 14.44 21.00
N TYR A 187 43.53 13.45 20.44
CA TYR A 187 42.31 13.69 19.67
C TYR A 187 41.17 12.77 20.14
N ALA A 188 39.93 13.18 19.91
CA ALA A 188 38.72 12.37 20.10
C ALA A 188 37.71 12.75 19.03
N TRP A 189 36.83 11.83 18.65
CA TRP A 189 35.80 12.10 17.64
C TRP A 189 34.53 11.29 17.88
N ALA A 190 33.40 11.82 17.43
CA ALA A 190 32.11 11.14 17.44
C ALA A 190 31.27 11.59 16.25
N VAL A 191 30.43 10.67 15.76
CA VAL A 191 29.52 10.91 14.66
C VAL A 191 28.08 10.85 15.17
N THR A 192 27.28 11.81 14.72
CA THR A 192 25.82 11.83 14.90
C THR A 192 25.16 11.86 13.54
N GLN A 193 23.89 11.45 13.48
CA GLN A 193 23.15 11.37 12.22
C GLN A 193 22.03 12.41 12.16
N GLU A 194 21.79 12.96 10.97
CA GLU A 194 20.80 14.02 10.79
C GLU A 194 19.45 13.50 10.27
N ASN A 195 19.42 12.37 9.56
CA ASN A 195 18.17 11.83 9.01
C ASN A 195 17.22 11.24 10.06
N THR A 196 17.65 11.03 11.32
CA THR A 196 16.74 10.68 12.43
C THR A 196 15.96 11.88 12.96
N ARG A 197 16.29 13.09 12.49
CA ARG A 197 15.66 14.36 12.84
C ARG A 197 14.79 14.84 11.67
N ALA A 198 13.70 15.55 11.99
CA ALA A 198 12.84 16.11 10.96
C ALA A 198 13.49 17.36 10.35
N LYS A 199 13.61 17.40 9.01
CA LYS A 199 14.17 18.57 8.32
C LYS A 199 13.15 19.70 8.25
N ILE A 200 13.54 20.91 8.64
CA ILE A 200 12.61 22.04 8.83
C ILE A 200 12.69 23.15 7.78
N ASN A 201 13.69 23.18 6.91
CA ASN A 201 13.94 24.28 5.95
C ASN A 201 13.64 23.91 4.48
N ILE A 202 12.72 22.97 4.22
CA ILE A 202 12.41 22.56 2.83
C ILE A 202 11.61 23.64 2.11
N GLY A 203 12.26 24.29 1.15
CA GLY A 203 11.71 25.41 0.39
C GLY A 203 10.95 25.04 -0.88
N SER A 204 10.04 24.08 -0.82
CA SER A 204 9.11 23.82 -1.93
C SER A 204 8.00 24.88 -2.01
N ASP A 205 7.51 25.21 -3.20
CA ASP A 205 6.28 25.99 -3.35
C ASP A 205 5.07 25.05 -3.48
N ASP A 206 4.20 25.04 -2.47
CA ASP A 206 3.01 24.18 -2.49
C ASP A 206 2.00 24.60 -3.57
N LYS A 207 2.04 25.85 -4.04
CA LYS A 207 1.21 26.35 -5.15
C LYS A 207 1.65 25.81 -6.51
N ALA A 208 2.90 25.38 -6.65
CA ALA A 208 3.42 24.79 -7.89
C ALA A 208 2.92 23.34 -8.11
N ARG A 209 2.21 22.75 -7.14
CA ARG A 209 1.61 21.43 -7.32
C ARG A 209 0.51 21.43 -8.35
N ARG A 210 0.55 20.42 -9.22
CA ARG A 210 -0.40 20.25 -10.33
C ARG A 210 -1.72 19.62 -9.89
N ASP A 211 -1.70 18.77 -8.86
CA ASP A 211 -2.88 18.03 -8.38
C ASP A 211 -2.92 17.96 -6.84
N PRO A 212 -4.08 18.18 -6.18
CA PRO A 212 -4.22 18.04 -4.72
C PRO A 212 -3.96 16.61 -4.21
N GLY A 213 -4.31 15.59 -5.00
CA GLY A 213 -4.09 14.18 -4.67
C GLY A 213 -2.62 13.77 -4.68
N ASP A 214 -1.74 14.53 -5.36
CA ASP A 214 -0.30 14.35 -5.27
C ASP A 214 0.22 14.70 -3.89
N ALA A 215 -0.34 15.73 -3.25
CA ALA A 215 0.08 16.13 -1.92
C ALA A 215 -0.25 15.06 -0.86
N LEU A 216 -1.37 14.35 -1.01
CA LEU A 216 -1.74 13.21 -0.14
C LEU A 216 -0.75 12.03 -0.24
N GLN A 217 0.04 11.93 -1.30
CA GLN A 217 1.04 10.87 -1.49
C GLN A 217 2.47 11.32 -1.22
N ALA A 218 2.79 12.56 -1.55
CA ALA A 218 4.13 13.08 -1.44
C ALA A 218 4.06 14.47 -0.81
N PRO A 219 3.89 14.58 0.52
CA PRO A 219 3.86 15.86 1.21
C PRO A 219 5.16 16.63 0.99
N ALA A 220 5.05 17.95 0.97
CA ALA A 220 6.19 18.81 0.63
C ALA A 220 7.22 18.90 1.75
N ARG A 221 6.75 18.87 3.00
CA ARG A 221 7.58 19.04 4.19
C ARG A 221 6.90 18.48 5.45
N PRO A 222 7.66 18.22 6.52
CA PRO A 222 7.11 17.98 7.85
C PRO A 222 6.37 19.23 8.36
N HIS A 223 5.44 19.05 9.29
CA HIS A 223 4.65 20.14 9.86
C HIS A 223 4.97 20.35 11.34
N LEU A 224 5.41 21.55 11.69
CA LEU A 224 5.89 21.91 13.03
C LEU A 224 4.81 22.30 14.03
N ALA A 225 3.54 22.46 13.64
CA ALA A 225 2.50 22.90 14.59
C ALA A 225 2.28 21.97 15.81
N LEU A 226 2.72 20.71 15.73
CA LEU A 226 2.68 19.79 16.87
C LEU A 226 3.89 19.90 17.78
N SER A 227 4.94 20.57 17.33
CA SER A 227 6.19 20.72 18.07
C SER A 227 5.99 21.54 19.33
N THR A 228 6.65 21.11 20.39
CA THR A 228 6.71 21.86 21.65
C THR A 228 7.79 22.94 21.65
N MET A 229 8.67 22.97 20.64
CA MET A 229 9.90 23.76 20.63
C MET A 229 9.95 24.80 19.50
N LEU A 230 9.34 24.51 18.35
CA LEU A 230 9.30 25.39 17.18
C LEU A 230 7.86 25.63 16.73
N LYS A 231 7.60 26.81 16.19
CA LYS A 231 6.32 27.16 15.54
C LYS A 231 6.40 26.86 14.04
N GLN A 232 5.23 26.65 13.43
CA GLN A 232 5.09 26.44 11.99
C GLN A 232 5.10 27.79 11.26
N PRO A 233 6.07 28.03 10.34
CA PRO A 233 5.97 29.16 9.42
C PRO A 233 4.79 29.07 8.47
N GLU A 234 4.15 30.21 8.19
CA GLU A 234 2.93 30.32 7.37
C GLU A 234 3.22 30.69 5.91
N THR A 235 4.31 31.41 5.64
CA THR A 235 4.62 31.95 4.29
C THR A 235 6.06 31.66 3.85
N ASP A 236 6.50 32.16 2.70
CA ASP A 236 7.91 32.25 2.23
C ASP A 236 8.81 31.00 2.38
N TRP A 237 8.22 29.81 2.27
CA TRP A 237 8.96 28.54 2.27
C TRP A 237 10.11 28.48 1.25
N PRO A 238 9.94 28.90 -0.02
CA PRO A 238 11.03 28.87 -1.00
C PRO A 238 12.30 29.59 -0.55
N ARG A 239 12.17 30.67 0.22
CA ARG A 239 13.31 31.45 0.72
C ARG A 239 14.10 30.73 1.82
N ARG A 240 13.41 29.96 2.67
CA ARG A 240 14.00 29.38 3.90
C ARG A 240 15.15 28.42 3.64
N ARG A 241 15.17 27.76 2.48
CA ARG A 241 16.26 26.87 2.07
C ARG A 241 17.59 27.62 1.90
N SER A 242 17.56 28.84 1.38
CA SER A 242 18.77 29.65 1.14
C SER A 242 19.12 30.55 2.31
N THR A 243 18.16 30.85 3.20
CA THR A 243 18.40 31.73 4.36
C THR A 243 18.67 30.98 5.66
N VAL A 244 18.09 29.80 5.86
CA VAL A 244 18.29 28.96 7.05
C VAL A 244 19.14 27.74 6.67
N THR A 245 20.45 27.97 6.57
CA THR A 245 21.45 26.99 6.12
C THR A 245 22.16 26.25 7.25
N ASP A 246 22.15 26.85 8.45
CA ASP A 246 22.68 26.28 9.69
C ASP A 246 21.65 26.43 10.81
N PHE A 247 21.64 25.49 11.76
CA PHE A 247 20.59 25.39 12.77
C PHE A 247 20.45 26.62 13.68
N PRO A 248 21.54 27.28 14.13
CA PRO A 248 21.43 28.53 14.90
C PRO A 248 20.69 29.66 14.16
N GLN A 249 20.67 29.64 12.82
CA GLN A 249 19.95 30.65 12.01
C GLN A 249 18.43 30.52 12.13
N VAL A 250 17.91 29.43 12.70
CA VAL A 250 16.48 29.29 13.01
C VAL A 250 16.01 30.39 13.97
N THR A 251 16.88 30.89 14.85
CA THR A 251 16.57 32.03 15.74
C THR A 251 16.49 33.37 15.03
N LEU A 252 17.00 33.47 13.81
CA LEU A 252 16.95 34.69 12.99
C LEU A 252 15.66 34.78 12.18
N ASP A 253 14.90 33.69 12.10
CA ASP A 253 13.62 33.62 11.41
C ASP A 253 12.51 33.57 12.46
N GLU A 254 11.90 34.73 12.70
CA GLU A 254 10.94 34.96 13.79
C GLU A 254 9.70 34.04 13.71
N GLU A 255 9.34 33.55 12.52
CA GLU A 255 8.18 32.66 12.33
C GLU A 255 8.38 31.29 13.00
N TYR A 256 9.62 30.80 13.16
CA TYR A 256 9.87 29.57 13.93
C TYR A 256 9.69 29.78 15.44
N GLY A 257 9.68 31.03 15.93
CA GLY A 257 9.52 31.33 17.35
C GLY A 257 10.59 30.69 18.26
N ALA A 258 11.76 30.36 17.72
CA ALA A 258 12.84 29.72 18.47
C ALA A 258 13.54 30.71 19.41
N SER A 259 13.92 30.25 20.61
CA SER A 259 14.78 31.02 21.53
C SER A 259 16.16 30.37 21.62
N ARG A 260 17.15 31.11 22.13
CA ARG A 260 18.49 30.52 22.39
C ARG A 260 18.45 29.40 23.43
N GLU A 261 17.51 29.47 24.37
CA GLU A 261 17.34 28.49 25.45
C GLU A 261 16.76 27.16 24.94
N THR A 262 15.86 27.20 23.95
CA THR A 262 15.24 25.99 23.39
C THR A 262 16.01 25.40 22.21
N LEU A 263 17.04 26.10 21.71
CA LEU A 263 17.76 25.71 20.49
C LEU A 263 18.48 24.36 20.63
N GLY A 264 19.16 24.11 21.75
CA GLY A 264 19.83 22.84 22.01
C GLY A 264 18.83 21.68 21.97
N GLN A 265 17.73 21.79 22.73
CA GLN A 265 16.67 20.78 22.76
C GLN A 265 16.03 20.56 21.38
N ALA A 266 15.76 21.64 20.64
CA ALA A 266 15.22 21.56 19.28
C ALA A 266 16.16 20.81 18.33
N ARG A 267 17.48 20.96 18.48
CA ARG A 267 18.49 20.30 17.64
C ARG A 267 18.55 18.78 17.84
N ALA A 268 18.03 18.25 18.95
CA ALA A 268 17.90 16.81 19.15
C ALA A 268 16.80 16.17 18.27
N HIS A 269 15.88 16.98 17.73
CA HIS A 269 14.68 16.50 17.01
C HIS A 269 14.56 17.06 15.60
N PHE A 270 15.17 18.22 15.34
CA PHE A 270 15.06 18.95 14.09
C PHE A 270 16.43 19.18 13.47
N THR A 271 16.46 19.26 12.14
CA THR A 271 17.68 19.60 11.39
C THR A 271 17.37 20.53 10.22
N VAL A 272 18.39 21.25 9.75
CA VAL A 272 18.35 22.02 8.51
C VAL A 272 19.15 21.35 7.39
N GLN A 273 19.79 20.21 7.71
CA GLN A 273 20.66 19.46 6.82
C GLN A 273 20.26 17.99 6.87
N SER A 274 19.56 17.54 5.83
CA SER A 274 19.26 16.12 5.64
C SER A 274 18.97 15.91 4.17
N ASN A 275 19.72 15.01 3.55
CA ASN A 275 19.43 14.46 2.24
C ASN A 275 19.69 12.95 2.29
N SER A 276 18.86 12.16 1.63
CA SER A 276 19.06 10.71 1.49
C SER A 276 19.27 10.30 0.05
N LEU A 277 19.87 9.13 -0.12
CA LEU A 277 20.00 8.44 -1.39
C LEU A 277 18.91 7.38 -1.54
N LEU A 278 18.52 7.12 -2.79
CA LEU A 278 17.56 6.07 -3.13
C LEU A 278 18.29 4.73 -3.29
N THR A 279 18.82 4.19 -2.18
CA THR A 279 19.60 2.94 -2.19
C THR A 279 18.78 1.73 -1.76
N ASN A 280 19.08 0.56 -2.32
CA ASN A 280 18.59 -0.73 -1.85
C ASN A 280 19.53 -1.25 -0.76
N THR A 281 19.07 -1.27 0.49
CA THR A 281 19.90 -1.69 1.64
C THR A 281 20.02 -3.20 1.79
N VAL A 282 19.28 -3.99 1.02
CA VAL A 282 19.35 -5.47 1.05
C VAL A 282 20.36 -5.96 0.01
N ASP A 283 20.11 -5.66 -1.27
CA ASP A 283 20.94 -6.18 -2.37
C ASP A 283 22.08 -5.22 -2.77
N GLY A 284 22.02 -3.96 -2.35
CA GLY A 284 22.94 -2.91 -2.76
C GLY A 284 22.55 -2.26 -4.09
N GLY A 285 23.20 -1.15 -4.43
CA GLY A 285 22.87 -0.34 -5.60
C GLY A 285 21.73 0.65 -5.36
N LEU A 286 21.32 1.34 -6.43
CA LEU A 286 20.21 2.29 -6.41
C LEU A 286 18.88 1.60 -6.72
N LYS A 287 17.79 2.17 -6.19
CA LYS A 287 16.42 1.74 -6.46
C LYS A 287 16.03 2.02 -7.91
N THR A 288 15.15 1.17 -8.45
CA THR A 288 14.58 1.35 -9.79
C THR A 288 13.33 2.23 -9.72
N ASP A 289 13.23 3.22 -10.61
CA ASP A 289 12.06 4.10 -10.71
C ASP A 289 10.92 3.42 -11.50
N LEU A 290 9.76 3.32 -10.85
CA LEU A 290 8.55 2.80 -11.45
C LEU A 290 7.81 3.85 -12.29
N SER A 291 8.05 5.16 -12.12
CA SER A 291 7.34 6.21 -12.88
C SER A 291 7.77 6.17 -14.34
N THR A 292 9.07 6.29 -14.59
CA THR A 292 9.67 6.15 -15.93
C THR A 292 9.59 4.70 -16.42
N GLY A 293 9.76 3.73 -15.50
CA GLY A 293 9.64 2.29 -15.79
C GLY A 293 8.28 1.87 -16.33
N PHE A 294 7.19 2.34 -15.73
CA PHE A 294 5.82 2.03 -16.17
C PHE A 294 5.33 2.96 -17.29
N GLY A 295 5.94 4.15 -17.43
CA GLY A 295 5.61 5.12 -18.48
C GLY A 295 6.22 4.83 -19.85
N MET A 296 7.20 3.93 -19.97
CA MET A 296 7.82 3.60 -21.27
C MET A 296 6.85 2.93 -22.26
N LYS A 297 7.24 2.87 -23.53
CA LYS A 297 6.45 2.19 -24.59
C LYS A 297 6.37 0.69 -24.34
N ASP A 298 5.35 0.04 -24.90
CA ASP A 298 5.12 -1.39 -24.68
C ASP A 298 6.25 -2.27 -25.26
N GLU A 299 6.83 -1.88 -26.39
CA GLU A 299 7.98 -2.56 -27.01
C GLU A 299 9.23 -2.52 -26.11
N ASP A 300 9.52 -1.35 -25.54
CA ASP A 300 10.63 -1.16 -24.61
C ASP A 300 10.41 -1.97 -23.33
N PHE A 301 9.20 -1.95 -22.77
CA PHE A 301 8.88 -2.69 -21.56
C PHE A 301 8.98 -4.21 -21.77
N ALA A 302 8.60 -4.69 -22.95
CA ALA A 302 8.64 -6.11 -23.30
C ALA A 302 10.06 -6.65 -23.62
N SER A 303 11.03 -5.76 -23.86
CA SER A 303 12.41 -6.11 -24.20
C SER A 303 13.18 -6.63 -22.98
N ASP A 304 13.99 -7.68 -23.15
CA ASP A 304 14.75 -8.27 -22.03
C ASP A 304 15.94 -7.38 -21.58
N THR A 305 16.46 -6.58 -22.50
CA THR A 305 17.59 -5.67 -22.27
C THR A 305 17.41 -4.37 -23.05
N TRP A 306 18.13 -3.33 -22.63
CA TRP A 306 18.18 -2.03 -23.29
C TRP A 306 19.62 -1.60 -23.53
N SER A 307 19.87 -0.94 -24.65
CA SER A 307 21.16 -0.29 -24.91
C SER A 307 21.19 1.09 -24.24
N SER A 308 22.28 1.39 -23.54
CA SER A 308 22.53 2.69 -22.92
C SER A 308 23.99 3.07 -23.17
N GLY A 309 24.24 3.83 -24.24
CA GLY A 309 25.59 4.15 -24.69
C GLY A 309 26.35 2.89 -25.09
N ASP A 310 27.46 2.61 -24.40
CA ASP A 310 28.35 1.47 -24.61
C ASP A 310 27.91 0.19 -23.86
N ARG A 311 26.83 0.23 -23.08
CA ARG A 311 26.40 -0.86 -22.19
C ARG A 311 25.03 -1.43 -22.55
N THR A 312 24.85 -2.69 -22.19
CA THR A 312 23.55 -3.39 -22.20
C THR A 312 23.04 -3.47 -20.76
N ILE A 313 21.85 -2.93 -20.51
CA ILE A 313 21.19 -2.95 -19.21
C ILE A 313 20.09 -3.99 -19.21
N THR A 314 20.11 -4.90 -18.22
CA THR A 314 19.04 -5.88 -18.02
C THR A 314 17.77 -5.20 -17.52
N ASN A 315 16.66 -5.46 -18.21
CA ASN A 315 15.34 -4.98 -17.84
C ASN A 315 14.92 -5.58 -16.48
N PRO A 316 14.71 -4.78 -15.42
CA PRO A 316 14.34 -5.28 -14.11
C PRO A 316 12.90 -5.82 -14.04
N PHE A 317 12.07 -5.61 -15.06
CA PHE A 317 10.65 -5.98 -15.13
C PHE A 317 10.37 -7.23 -15.96
N ARG A 318 11.40 -7.86 -16.56
CA ARG A 318 11.27 -9.06 -17.40
C ARG A 318 12.02 -10.25 -16.81
N SER A 319 11.54 -11.44 -17.12
CA SER A 319 12.14 -12.70 -16.66
C SER A 319 11.81 -13.85 -17.59
N THR A 320 12.78 -14.75 -17.78
CA THR A 320 12.60 -15.99 -18.55
C THR A 320 12.20 -17.20 -17.68
N SER A 321 11.97 -17.00 -16.38
CA SER A 321 11.89 -18.09 -15.40
C SER A 321 10.63 -18.96 -15.47
N VAL A 322 9.49 -18.40 -15.91
CA VAL A 322 8.21 -19.11 -15.99
C VAL A 322 7.66 -19.02 -17.41
N ALA A 323 7.80 -20.09 -18.19
CA ALA A 323 7.40 -20.13 -19.59
C ALA A 323 5.91 -19.79 -19.83
N THR A 324 5.03 -20.09 -18.87
CA THR A 324 3.60 -19.76 -18.95
C THR A 324 3.33 -18.26 -18.87
N TYR A 325 4.26 -17.45 -18.34
CA TYR A 325 4.11 -16.01 -18.13
C TYR A 325 4.65 -15.17 -19.29
N LYS A 326 5.04 -15.78 -20.43
CA LYS A 326 5.40 -15.07 -21.68
C LYS A 326 6.42 -13.93 -21.50
N GLY A 327 7.41 -14.10 -20.61
CA GLY A 327 8.47 -13.11 -20.35
C GLY A 327 8.16 -12.11 -19.23
N GLU A 328 6.94 -12.12 -18.69
CA GLU A 328 6.57 -11.27 -17.55
C GLU A 328 7.30 -11.71 -16.28
N LYS A 329 7.81 -10.74 -15.50
CA LYS A 329 8.44 -11.01 -14.21
C LYS A 329 7.41 -11.01 -13.09
N ASN A 330 7.32 -12.15 -12.40
CA ASN A 330 6.57 -12.31 -11.16
C ASN A 330 7.22 -11.54 -10.00
N LEU A 331 6.40 -11.03 -9.08
CA LEU A 331 6.88 -10.33 -7.87
C LEU A 331 7.54 -11.30 -6.88
N TYR A 332 7.08 -12.54 -6.81
CA TYR A 332 7.61 -13.58 -5.94
C TYR A 332 7.43 -14.98 -6.56
N ALA A 333 8.28 -15.93 -6.16
CA ALA A 333 8.41 -17.24 -6.79
C ALA A 333 7.10 -18.06 -6.77
N PRO A 334 6.63 -18.61 -7.92
CA PRO A 334 5.41 -19.42 -7.95
C PRO A 334 5.67 -20.79 -7.31
N MET A 335 4.75 -21.26 -6.47
CA MET A 335 4.70 -22.63 -5.98
C MET A 335 4.36 -23.66 -7.05
N VAL A 336 3.69 -23.23 -8.13
CA VAL A 336 3.20 -24.09 -9.20
C VAL A 336 3.47 -23.45 -10.55
N THR A 337 3.76 -24.27 -11.55
CA THR A 337 4.15 -23.83 -12.89
C THR A 337 2.97 -23.58 -13.84
N SER A 338 1.76 -23.96 -13.43
CA SER A 338 0.51 -23.74 -14.16
C SER A 338 -0.24 -22.56 -13.54
N SER A 339 -0.73 -21.61 -14.35
CA SER A 339 -1.64 -20.55 -13.90
C SER A 339 -3.07 -21.05 -13.65
N GLN A 340 -3.39 -22.23 -14.20
CA GLN A 340 -4.69 -22.88 -14.03
C GLN A 340 -4.65 -23.94 -12.91
N VAL A 341 -5.79 -24.11 -12.25
CA VAL A 341 -6.08 -25.20 -11.32
C VAL A 341 -7.36 -25.91 -11.75
N GLN A 342 -7.37 -27.24 -11.63
CA GLN A 342 -8.54 -28.07 -11.91
C GLN A 342 -9.00 -28.80 -10.66
N VAL A 343 -10.29 -28.69 -10.36
CA VAL A 343 -10.95 -29.38 -9.25
C VAL A 343 -12.08 -30.24 -9.82
N LEU A 344 -12.06 -31.54 -9.52
CA LEU A 344 -13.21 -32.41 -9.78
C LEU A 344 -14.28 -32.09 -8.75
N LEU A 345 -15.47 -31.72 -9.21
CA LEU A 345 -16.64 -31.58 -8.35
C LEU A 345 -17.49 -32.83 -8.50
N ASP A 346 -17.59 -33.64 -7.46
CA ASP A 346 -18.40 -34.86 -7.50
C ASP A 346 -19.83 -34.60 -7.00
N PHE A 347 -20.82 -34.82 -7.87
CA PHE A 347 -22.25 -34.66 -7.56
C PHE A 347 -23.05 -35.91 -7.95
N PRO A 348 -22.93 -37.04 -7.23
CA PRO A 348 -23.53 -38.31 -7.63
C PRO A 348 -24.98 -38.17 -8.14
N PRO A 349 -25.29 -38.62 -9.38
CA PRO A 349 -24.45 -39.41 -10.30
C PRO A 349 -23.52 -38.64 -11.26
N ALA A 350 -23.49 -37.30 -11.24
CA ALA A 350 -22.75 -36.47 -12.19
C ALA A 350 -21.52 -35.81 -11.53
N SER A 351 -20.34 -35.96 -12.10
CA SER A 351 -19.14 -35.24 -11.64
C SER A 351 -18.66 -34.29 -12.75
N VAL A 352 -18.22 -33.07 -12.39
CA VAL A 352 -17.80 -32.02 -13.33
C VAL A 352 -16.44 -31.47 -12.92
N ASN A 353 -15.47 -31.53 -13.83
CA ASN A 353 -14.13 -30.99 -13.65
C ASN A 353 -14.09 -29.48 -13.94
N HIS A 354 -13.94 -28.66 -12.90
CA HIS A 354 -13.88 -27.21 -13.08
C HIS A 354 -12.44 -26.72 -13.20
N LYS A 355 -12.18 -25.83 -14.16
CA LYS A 355 -10.88 -25.17 -14.36
C LYS A 355 -10.97 -23.70 -13.95
N TYR A 356 -10.00 -23.24 -13.16
CA TYR A 356 -9.92 -21.86 -12.64
C TYR A 356 -8.55 -21.25 -12.90
N GLN A 357 -8.50 -19.94 -13.13
CA GLN A 357 -7.25 -19.16 -13.23
C GLN A 357 -6.85 -18.63 -11.85
N ALA A 358 -6.49 -19.53 -10.93
CA ALA A 358 -6.25 -19.20 -9.52
C ALA A 358 -4.79 -19.37 -9.07
N ASN A 359 -3.91 -19.90 -9.94
CA ASN A 359 -2.52 -20.21 -9.57
C ASN A 359 -1.49 -19.16 -10.06
N GLY A 360 -1.94 -18.12 -10.77
CA GLY A 360 -1.07 -17.04 -11.21
C GLY A 360 -0.55 -16.20 -10.04
N VAL A 361 0.75 -15.95 -9.99
CA VAL A 361 1.35 -14.95 -9.10
C VAL A 361 1.42 -13.58 -9.77
N PRO A 362 1.28 -12.47 -9.02
CA PRO A 362 1.29 -11.13 -9.58
C PRO A 362 2.59 -10.82 -10.31
N THR A 363 2.51 -10.04 -11.40
CA THR A 363 3.66 -9.62 -12.22
C THR A 363 3.84 -8.10 -12.24
N PHE A 364 5.02 -7.62 -12.65
CA PHE A 364 5.23 -6.19 -12.89
C PHE A 364 4.32 -5.65 -14.00
N ASP A 365 3.94 -6.47 -14.98
CA ASP A 365 2.95 -6.13 -16.02
C ASP A 365 1.59 -5.81 -15.40
N LEU A 366 1.14 -6.56 -14.39
CA LEU A 366 -0.09 -6.29 -13.66
C LEU A 366 -0.03 -4.94 -12.91
N LEU A 367 1.08 -4.66 -12.22
CA LEU A 367 1.29 -3.38 -11.55
C LEU A 367 1.33 -2.20 -12.52
N ARG A 368 2.05 -2.36 -13.65
CA ARG A 368 2.12 -1.38 -14.73
C ARG A 368 0.74 -1.12 -15.33
N ASN A 369 -0.03 -2.18 -15.56
CA ASN A 369 -1.38 -2.08 -16.11
C ASN A 369 -2.33 -1.31 -15.16
N TYR A 370 -2.22 -1.52 -13.85
CA TYR A 370 -2.94 -0.70 -12.85
C TYR A 370 -2.48 0.77 -12.91
N TYR A 371 -1.16 1.01 -12.86
CA TYR A 371 -0.58 2.35 -12.92
C TYR A 371 -1.06 3.14 -14.15
N ARG A 372 -1.09 2.50 -15.33
CA ARG A 372 -1.52 3.10 -16.60
C ARG A 372 -3.03 3.21 -16.78
N THR A 373 -3.85 2.81 -15.80
CA THR A 373 -5.32 2.89 -15.89
C THR A 373 -5.80 4.30 -16.26
N TYR A 374 -5.14 5.34 -15.74
CA TYR A 374 -5.49 6.74 -16.05
C TYR A 374 -5.43 7.09 -17.53
N LEU A 375 -4.59 6.40 -18.31
CA LEU A 375 -4.46 6.62 -19.74
C LEU A 375 -5.69 6.14 -20.52
N HIS A 376 -6.51 5.29 -19.91
CA HIS A 376 -7.67 4.67 -20.56
C HIS A 376 -9.02 5.12 -19.96
N LEU A 377 -8.97 6.02 -18.97
CA LEU A 377 -10.17 6.73 -18.52
C LEU A 377 -10.58 7.72 -19.61
N TYR A 378 -11.88 7.98 -19.73
CA TYR A 378 -12.44 8.90 -20.73
C TYR A 378 -13.46 9.82 -20.07
N GLU A 379 -13.73 10.96 -20.70
CA GLU A 379 -14.75 11.91 -20.25
C GLU A 379 -16.12 11.46 -20.75
N GLY A 380 -16.87 10.80 -19.86
CA GLY A 380 -18.21 10.28 -20.11
C GLY A 380 -19.31 11.29 -19.79
N GLN A 381 -20.55 10.82 -19.71
CA GLN A 381 -21.67 11.66 -19.27
C GLN A 381 -21.58 11.90 -17.75
N GLY A 382 -21.16 13.09 -17.32
CA GLY A 382 -21.07 13.46 -15.90
C GLY A 382 -19.67 13.37 -15.30
N GLY A 383 -18.62 13.21 -16.12
CA GLY A 383 -17.22 13.31 -15.71
C GLY A 383 -16.37 12.11 -16.14
N VAL A 384 -15.12 12.10 -15.65
CA VAL A 384 -14.15 11.02 -15.89
C VAL A 384 -14.75 9.68 -15.48
N THR A 385 -14.76 8.73 -16.41
CA THR A 385 -15.48 7.46 -16.31
C THR A 385 -14.55 6.31 -16.69
N ALA A 386 -14.69 5.16 -16.03
CA ALA A 386 -14.03 3.92 -16.40
C ALA A 386 -14.98 3.03 -17.21
N PHE A 387 -14.46 2.34 -18.22
CA PHE A 387 -15.21 1.29 -18.90
C PHE A 387 -14.86 -0.07 -18.28
N GLU A 388 -15.81 -0.99 -18.28
CA GLU A 388 -15.60 -2.35 -17.77
C GLU A 388 -14.38 -3.04 -18.40
N ARG A 389 -13.53 -3.61 -17.54
CA ARG A 389 -12.38 -4.44 -17.90
C ARG A 389 -12.36 -5.71 -17.06
N PRO A 390 -12.67 -6.87 -17.66
CA PRO A 390 -12.68 -8.12 -16.90
C PRO A 390 -11.31 -8.55 -16.40
N TYR A 391 -11.33 -9.32 -15.32
CA TYR A 391 -10.14 -9.78 -14.58
C TYR A 391 -9.23 -10.72 -15.39
N SER A 392 -7.91 -10.51 -15.29
CA SER A 392 -6.89 -11.44 -15.80
C SER A 392 -5.59 -11.27 -14.99
N SER A 393 -5.41 -12.09 -13.94
CA SER A 393 -4.25 -12.01 -13.05
C SER A 393 -2.92 -12.18 -13.75
N VAL A 394 -2.84 -13.17 -14.64
CA VAL A 394 -1.62 -13.50 -15.39
C VAL A 394 -1.97 -13.86 -16.82
N ALA A 395 -1.15 -13.41 -17.78
CA ALA A 395 -1.21 -13.85 -19.16
C ALA A 395 -1.09 -15.38 -19.26
N THR A 396 -1.89 -15.99 -20.13
CA THR A 396 -1.92 -17.44 -20.35
C THR A 396 -1.77 -17.78 -21.84
N PRO A 397 -1.40 -19.03 -22.19
CA PRO A 397 -1.26 -19.44 -23.59
C PRO A 397 -2.58 -19.53 -24.36
N GLN A 398 -3.73 -19.67 -23.70
CA GLN A 398 -5.03 -19.87 -24.34
C GLN A 398 -5.66 -18.53 -24.74
N THR A 399 -5.89 -18.35 -26.04
CA THR A 399 -6.57 -17.16 -26.60
C THR A 399 -7.97 -17.56 -27.08
N VAL A 400 -8.95 -16.65 -26.96
CA VAL A 400 -10.28 -16.81 -27.57
C VAL A 400 -10.53 -15.64 -28.50
N ALA A 401 -10.95 -15.95 -29.73
CA ALA A 401 -11.22 -14.94 -30.75
C ALA A 401 -12.29 -13.94 -30.27
N GLY A 402 -11.99 -12.64 -30.37
CA GLY A 402 -12.92 -11.57 -29.98
C GLY A 402 -13.04 -11.32 -28.48
N ARG A 403 -12.20 -11.93 -27.63
CA ARG A 403 -12.13 -11.62 -26.19
C ARG A 403 -10.67 -11.32 -25.77
N PRO A 404 -10.41 -10.23 -25.03
CA PRO A 404 -9.05 -9.87 -24.62
C PRO A 404 -8.51 -10.69 -23.43
N PHE A 405 -9.25 -11.69 -22.93
CA PHE A 405 -8.92 -12.37 -21.67
C PHE A 405 -7.79 -13.38 -21.79
N GLY A 406 -6.98 -13.47 -20.74
CA GLY A 406 -5.91 -14.46 -20.64
C GLY A 406 -4.79 -14.27 -21.67
N THR A 407 -4.80 -13.18 -22.46
CA THR A 407 -3.74 -12.89 -23.44
C THR A 407 -2.61 -12.07 -22.82
N ARG A 408 -2.96 -11.17 -21.89
CA ARG A 408 -2.10 -10.26 -21.12
C ARG A 408 -2.52 -10.21 -19.64
N SER A 409 -1.60 -9.88 -18.76
CA SER A 409 -1.90 -9.55 -17.35
C SER A 409 -2.56 -8.17 -17.24
N GLN A 410 -3.72 -8.08 -16.60
CA GLN A 410 -4.46 -6.83 -16.44
C GLN A 410 -5.34 -6.81 -15.19
N THR A 411 -5.41 -5.66 -14.54
CA THR A 411 -6.23 -5.48 -13.33
C THR A 411 -7.71 -5.37 -13.70
N SER A 412 -8.61 -5.94 -12.90
CA SER A 412 -10.04 -5.80 -13.19
C SER A 412 -10.59 -4.42 -12.81
N VAL A 413 -11.52 -3.94 -13.65
CA VAL A 413 -12.43 -2.84 -13.39
C VAL A 413 -13.83 -3.33 -13.74
N GLN A 414 -14.56 -3.93 -12.80
CA GLN A 414 -15.88 -4.50 -13.08
C GLN A 414 -16.84 -4.37 -11.89
N PRO A 415 -18.17 -4.40 -12.12
CA PRO A 415 -19.16 -4.43 -11.05
C PRO A 415 -19.10 -5.75 -10.25
N VAL A 416 -19.56 -5.71 -9.01
CA VAL A 416 -19.68 -6.88 -8.12
C VAL A 416 -21.16 -7.24 -7.95
N LEU A 417 -21.47 -8.53 -7.96
CA LEU A 417 -22.85 -9.04 -7.83
C LEU A 417 -23.28 -8.95 -6.37
N ASP A 418 -23.96 -7.89 -5.94
CA ASP A 418 -24.36 -7.72 -4.54
C ASP A 418 -25.44 -8.74 -4.10
N ARG A 419 -26.54 -8.88 -4.85
CA ARG A 419 -27.61 -9.82 -4.48
C ARG A 419 -28.43 -10.32 -5.66
N VAL A 420 -29.03 -11.49 -5.48
CA VAL A 420 -30.07 -12.05 -6.35
C VAL A 420 -31.23 -12.55 -5.49
N SER A 421 -32.41 -11.99 -5.72
CA SER A 421 -33.66 -12.47 -5.13
C SER A 421 -34.47 -13.21 -6.18
N LEU A 422 -34.79 -14.46 -5.88
CA LEU A 422 -35.66 -15.29 -6.69
C LEU A 422 -36.98 -15.47 -5.94
N PHE A 423 -37.98 -14.63 -6.26
CA PHE A 423 -39.29 -14.70 -5.62
C PHE A 423 -40.12 -15.83 -6.21
N PHE A 424 -40.74 -16.62 -5.36
CA PHE A 424 -41.64 -17.71 -5.73
C PHE A 424 -43.06 -17.31 -5.42
N SER A 425 -43.91 -17.38 -6.45
CA SER A 425 -45.35 -17.24 -6.32
C SER A 425 -46.08 -18.48 -6.84
N VAL A 426 -47.21 -18.82 -6.22
CA VAL A 426 -48.11 -19.86 -6.75
C VAL A 426 -49.12 -19.22 -7.69
N VAL A 427 -49.36 -19.87 -8.83
CA VAL A 427 -50.24 -19.39 -9.90
C VAL A 427 -51.10 -20.55 -10.43
N GLY A 428 -52.39 -20.31 -10.61
CA GLY A 428 -53.29 -21.21 -11.31
C GLY A 428 -53.44 -20.82 -12.78
N LYS A 429 -53.25 -21.78 -13.71
CA LYS A 429 -53.62 -21.58 -15.12
C LYS A 429 -55.15 -21.73 -15.29
N PRO A 430 -55.75 -21.09 -16.32
CA PRO A 430 -57.17 -21.25 -16.61
C PRO A 430 -57.63 -22.70 -16.83
N ASP A 431 -56.72 -23.59 -17.25
CA ASP A 431 -56.97 -25.02 -17.46
C ASP A 431 -56.94 -25.86 -16.16
N GLY A 432 -56.83 -25.21 -14.99
CA GLY A 432 -56.76 -25.86 -13.68
C GLY A 432 -55.36 -26.31 -13.26
N SER A 433 -54.33 -26.02 -14.06
CA SER A 433 -52.95 -26.43 -13.74
C SER A 433 -52.31 -25.53 -12.70
N LEU A 434 -51.59 -26.12 -11.75
CA LEU A 434 -50.76 -25.38 -10.80
C LEU A 434 -49.41 -25.04 -11.47
N CYS A 435 -48.91 -23.83 -11.22
CA CYS A 435 -47.59 -23.39 -11.64
C CYS A 435 -46.90 -22.65 -10.51
N VAL A 436 -45.57 -22.69 -10.54
CA VAL A 436 -44.72 -21.83 -9.74
C VAL A 436 -44.19 -20.73 -10.65
N LEU A 437 -44.43 -19.47 -10.30
CA LEU A 437 -43.89 -18.31 -10.96
C LEU A 437 -42.62 -17.86 -10.23
N LEU A 438 -41.52 -17.80 -10.96
CA LEU A 438 -40.22 -17.35 -10.49
C LEU A 438 -39.93 -15.95 -11.05
N SER A 439 -39.81 -14.96 -10.16
CA SER A 439 -39.61 -13.55 -10.49
C SER A 439 -38.26 -13.07 -9.95
N PRO A 440 -37.25 -12.88 -10.81
CA PRO A 440 -35.91 -12.48 -10.38
C PRO A 440 -35.77 -10.96 -10.19
N LEU A 441 -35.07 -10.55 -9.13
CA LEU A 441 -34.45 -9.23 -8.97
C LEU A 441 -32.95 -9.40 -8.76
N VAL A 442 -32.16 -8.54 -9.39
CA VAL A 442 -30.70 -8.57 -9.30
C VAL A 442 -30.20 -7.22 -8.81
N THR A 443 -29.23 -7.19 -7.91
CA THR A 443 -28.53 -5.95 -7.51
C THR A 443 -27.05 -6.12 -7.78
N VAL A 444 -26.44 -5.07 -8.33
CA VAL A 444 -25.02 -4.98 -8.62
C VAL A 444 -24.44 -3.74 -7.97
N TRP A 445 -23.17 -3.80 -7.61
CA TRP A 445 -22.46 -2.76 -6.89
C TRP A 445 -21.24 -2.30 -7.68
N ASN A 446 -21.06 -0.98 -7.82
CA ASN A 446 -19.81 -0.38 -8.28
C ASN A 446 -18.89 -0.17 -7.07
N PRO A 447 -17.77 -0.91 -6.93
CA PRO A 447 -16.92 -0.80 -5.75
C PRO A 447 -15.90 0.34 -5.83
N TYR A 448 -15.88 1.12 -6.91
CA TYR A 448 -14.88 2.16 -7.18
C TYR A 448 -15.40 3.58 -6.89
N ASN A 449 -14.48 4.49 -6.58
CA ASN A 449 -14.75 5.94 -6.42
C ASN A 449 -14.88 6.70 -7.75
N ILE A 450 -15.19 6.02 -8.85
CA ILE A 450 -15.36 6.59 -10.19
C ILE A 450 -16.58 5.96 -10.85
N PRO A 451 -17.33 6.70 -11.69
CA PRO A 451 -18.40 6.11 -12.47
C PRO A 451 -17.86 5.01 -13.38
N MET A 452 -18.65 3.96 -13.56
CA MET A 452 -18.31 2.82 -14.40
C MET A 452 -19.41 2.56 -15.44
N GLU A 453 -19.01 2.27 -16.68
CA GLU A 453 -19.90 1.85 -17.76
C GLU A 453 -19.62 0.42 -18.20
N THR A 454 -20.69 -0.34 -18.47
CA THR A 454 -20.64 -1.69 -19.06
C THR A 454 -21.67 -1.82 -20.19
N GLU A 455 -21.36 -2.64 -21.19
CA GLU A 455 -22.31 -3.05 -22.25
C GLU A 455 -23.46 -3.92 -21.72
N GLY A 456 -23.30 -4.54 -20.54
CA GLY A 456 -24.29 -5.39 -19.92
C GLY A 456 -23.66 -6.54 -19.13
N MET A 457 -24.48 -7.20 -18.32
CA MET A 457 -24.04 -8.32 -17.46
C MET A 457 -25.01 -9.49 -17.61
N VAL A 458 -24.52 -10.71 -17.41
CA VAL A 458 -25.35 -11.92 -17.46
C VAL A 458 -25.29 -12.67 -16.14
N ILE A 459 -26.45 -12.86 -15.49
CA ILE A 459 -26.58 -13.68 -14.28
C ILE A 459 -27.24 -15.00 -14.62
N TYR A 460 -26.75 -16.11 -14.06
CA TYR A 460 -27.37 -17.41 -14.29
C TYR A 460 -27.14 -18.39 -13.12
N PRO A 461 -28.18 -19.15 -12.73
CA PRO A 461 -28.05 -20.28 -11.84
C PRO A 461 -27.61 -21.56 -12.54
N TRP A 462 -26.82 -22.38 -11.85
CA TRP A 462 -26.34 -23.68 -12.34
C TRP A 462 -26.25 -24.74 -11.23
N ILE A 463 -26.06 -26.00 -11.64
CA ILE A 463 -25.97 -27.23 -10.84
C ILE A 463 -27.31 -27.76 -10.33
N ASP A 464 -27.67 -27.58 -9.05
CA ASP A 464 -28.88 -28.20 -8.48
C ASP A 464 -29.76 -27.19 -7.75
N PHE A 465 -31.06 -27.22 -8.05
CA PHE A 465 -32.06 -26.34 -7.46
C PHE A 465 -32.91 -27.17 -6.47
N ALA A 466 -32.34 -27.46 -5.29
CA ALA A 466 -32.90 -28.39 -4.30
C ALA A 466 -34.03 -27.81 -3.44
N VAL A 467 -35.00 -27.16 -4.09
CA VAL A 467 -36.24 -26.72 -3.45
C VAL A 467 -37.28 -27.82 -3.59
N MET A 468 -37.80 -28.33 -2.47
CA MET A 468 -38.85 -29.33 -2.42
C MET A 468 -40.16 -28.68 -2.00
N TRP A 469 -41.22 -29.01 -2.72
CA TRP A 469 -42.56 -28.53 -2.45
C TRP A 469 -43.43 -29.70 -2.02
N ASN A 470 -44.14 -29.54 -0.92
CA ASN A 470 -45.19 -30.45 -0.49
C ASN A 470 -46.50 -29.68 -0.56
N TRP A 471 -47.38 -30.04 -1.48
CA TRP A 471 -48.67 -29.39 -1.67
C TRP A 471 -49.79 -30.21 -1.02
N GLN A 472 -50.74 -29.54 -0.39
CA GLN A 472 -51.99 -30.15 0.06
C GLN A 472 -53.18 -29.40 -0.55
N VAL A 473 -54.06 -30.13 -1.25
CA VAL A 473 -55.30 -29.56 -1.80
C VAL A 473 -56.48 -30.08 -0.99
N THR A 474 -57.28 -29.15 -0.48
CA THR A 474 -58.60 -29.45 0.09
C THR A 474 -59.64 -29.20 -0.98
N LYS A 475 -60.31 -30.26 -1.44
CA LYS A 475 -61.28 -30.17 -2.54
C LYS A 475 -62.59 -29.54 -2.05
N ARG A 476 -63.23 -28.68 -2.85
CA ARG A 476 -64.50 -28.02 -2.48
C ARG A 476 -65.61 -28.99 -2.06
N ALA A 477 -65.66 -30.16 -2.70
CA ALA A 477 -66.69 -31.18 -2.51
C ALA A 477 -66.12 -32.53 -2.04
N GLY A 478 -64.96 -32.57 -1.36
CA GLY A 478 -64.28 -33.82 -1.01
C GLY A 478 -63.21 -33.71 0.09
N GLY A 479 -62.39 -34.75 0.21
CA GLY A 479 -61.29 -34.84 1.19
C GLY A 479 -60.02 -34.08 0.78
N LYS A 480 -58.94 -34.30 1.55
CA LYS A 480 -57.61 -33.72 1.29
C LYS A 480 -56.73 -34.67 0.50
N GLU A 481 -55.95 -34.14 -0.43
CA GLU A 481 -54.91 -34.89 -1.15
C GLU A 481 -53.58 -34.15 -1.09
N THR A 482 -52.47 -34.89 -1.13
CA THR A 482 -51.12 -34.37 -0.98
C THR A 482 -50.22 -34.81 -2.12
N TRP A 483 -49.34 -33.91 -2.57
CA TRP A 483 -48.30 -34.18 -3.55
C TRP A 483 -46.98 -33.65 -3.05
N SER A 484 -45.88 -34.25 -3.51
CA SER A 484 -44.55 -33.68 -3.36
C SER A 484 -43.90 -33.49 -4.72
N GLY A 485 -42.93 -32.59 -4.83
CA GLY A 485 -42.18 -32.38 -6.06
C GLY A 485 -40.91 -31.59 -5.82
N ARG A 486 -39.89 -31.80 -6.65
CA ARG A 486 -38.61 -31.06 -6.57
C ARG A 486 -38.52 -30.06 -7.71
N LEU A 487 -38.05 -28.84 -7.44
CA LEU A 487 -38.00 -27.80 -8.45
C LEU A 487 -37.12 -28.18 -9.65
N SER A 488 -36.01 -28.88 -9.39
CA SER A 488 -35.15 -29.43 -10.45
C SER A 488 -35.94 -30.32 -11.44
N GLN A 489 -36.97 -31.04 -11.00
CA GLN A 489 -37.80 -31.86 -11.90
C GLN A 489 -38.65 -31.04 -12.89
N PHE A 490 -38.90 -29.76 -12.62
CA PHE A 490 -39.67 -28.88 -13.52
C PHE A 490 -38.76 -27.97 -14.35
N MET A 491 -37.53 -27.71 -13.87
CA MET A 491 -36.58 -26.78 -14.46
C MET A 491 -35.41 -27.44 -15.20
N GLY A 492 -35.06 -28.68 -14.86
CA GLY A 492 -33.91 -29.37 -15.43
C GLY A 492 -34.22 -30.00 -16.78
N GLU A 493 -33.17 -30.26 -17.57
CA GLU A 493 -33.29 -31.01 -18.82
C GLU A 493 -33.39 -32.53 -18.60
N GLY A 494 -33.06 -32.98 -17.38
CA GLY A 494 -32.96 -34.39 -17.02
C GLY A 494 -31.61 -34.98 -17.44
N TYR A 495 -30.74 -35.29 -16.48
CA TYR A 495 -29.45 -35.95 -16.73
C TYR A 495 -29.30 -37.19 -15.84
N GLN A 496 -28.91 -38.33 -16.44
CA GLN A 496 -28.69 -39.60 -15.74
C GLN A 496 -29.84 -40.04 -14.81
N ASN A 497 -31.09 -39.96 -15.29
CA ASN A 497 -32.31 -40.30 -14.52
C ASN A 497 -32.54 -39.41 -13.27
N GLN A 498 -31.96 -38.21 -13.24
CA GLN A 498 -32.16 -37.20 -12.20
C GLN A 498 -32.70 -35.92 -12.82
N GLY A 499 -33.49 -35.14 -12.08
CA GLY A 499 -34.03 -33.85 -12.56
C GLY A 499 -32.99 -32.73 -12.73
N ARG A 500 -31.70 -33.05 -12.78
CA ARG A 500 -30.62 -32.05 -12.83
C ARG A 500 -30.39 -31.56 -14.26
N SER A 501 -29.73 -30.40 -14.38
CA SER A 501 -29.30 -29.81 -15.65
C SER A 501 -27.78 -29.78 -15.75
N SER A 502 -27.23 -30.24 -16.88
CA SER A 502 -25.78 -30.14 -17.15
C SER A 502 -25.37 -28.74 -17.59
N ARG A 503 -26.32 -27.93 -18.05
CA ARG A 503 -26.17 -26.52 -18.42
C ARG A 503 -26.85 -25.58 -17.42
N PRO A 504 -26.54 -24.26 -17.40
CA PRO A 504 -27.29 -23.28 -16.62
C PRO A 504 -28.80 -23.44 -16.80
N TYR A 505 -29.62 -23.15 -15.79
CA TYR A 505 -31.09 -23.34 -15.93
C TYR A 505 -31.72 -22.27 -16.84
N PHE A 506 -31.34 -21.02 -16.63
CA PHE A 506 -31.77 -19.86 -17.40
C PHE A 506 -30.74 -18.73 -17.30
N TYR A 507 -30.86 -17.72 -18.16
CA TYR A 507 -30.01 -16.54 -18.18
C TYR A 507 -30.82 -15.28 -17.92
N LEU A 508 -30.22 -14.36 -17.17
CA LEU A 508 -30.74 -13.02 -16.92
C LEU A 508 -29.78 -12.03 -17.59
N HIS A 509 -30.20 -11.44 -18.70
CA HIS A 509 -29.41 -10.46 -19.44
C HIS A 509 -29.76 -9.05 -18.95
N LEU A 510 -28.86 -8.46 -18.17
CA LEU A 510 -28.97 -7.10 -17.66
C LEU A 510 -28.44 -6.14 -18.74
N THR A 511 -29.30 -5.23 -19.19
CA THR A 511 -28.97 -4.19 -20.18
C THR A 511 -29.63 -2.89 -19.76
N GLN A 512 -29.16 -1.74 -20.25
CA GLN A 512 -29.72 -0.44 -19.87
C GLN A 512 -31.21 -0.30 -20.21
N SER A 513 -31.67 -0.88 -21.32
CA SER A 513 -33.04 -0.77 -21.83
C SER A 513 -33.86 -2.06 -21.73
N GLY A 514 -33.26 -3.18 -21.35
CA GLY A 514 -33.91 -4.49 -21.43
C GLY A 514 -33.92 -5.11 -22.83
N SER A 515 -33.10 -4.61 -23.77
CA SER A 515 -33.05 -5.07 -25.16
C SER A 515 -31.65 -5.58 -25.57
N PRO A 516 -31.55 -6.64 -26.43
CA PRO A 516 -30.28 -7.24 -26.84
C PRO A 516 -29.34 -6.40 -27.71
N GLY A 517 -29.71 -5.19 -28.13
CA GLY A 517 -29.01 -4.47 -29.23
C GLY A 517 -28.95 -2.95 -29.10
N GLY A 518 -28.77 -2.40 -27.90
CA GLY A 518 -28.63 -0.95 -27.71
C GLY A 518 -27.17 -0.47 -27.68
N THR A 519 -26.91 0.72 -28.19
CA THR A 519 -25.70 1.53 -27.86
C THR A 519 -25.72 2.06 -26.42
N SER A 520 -26.86 1.93 -25.73
CA SER A 520 -27.09 2.38 -24.36
C SER A 520 -26.35 1.48 -23.35
N LYS A 521 -25.37 2.06 -22.67
CA LYS A 521 -24.55 1.39 -21.64
C LYS A 521 -25.24 1.47 -20.29
N ILE A 522 -24.99 0.49 -19.44
CA ILE A 522 -25.32 0.60 -18.02
C ILE A 522 -24.28 1.51 -17.40
N ARG A 523 -24.72 2.59 -16.76
CA ARG A 523 -23.87 3.47 -15.97
C ARG A 523 -24.16 3.29 -14.48
N LEU A 524 -23.10 3.02 -13.73
CA LEU A 524 -23.11 2.94 -12.27
C LEU A 524 -22.31 4.12 -11.72
N GLU A 525 -22.94 4.95 -10.89
CA GLU A 525 -22.27 6.06 -10.22
C GLU A 525 -21.25 5.54 -9.18
N PRO A 526 -20.30 6.39 -8.69
CA PRO A 526 -19.30 5.97 -7.70
C PRO A 526 -19.94 5.30 -6.49
N GLY A 527 -19.51 4.08 -6.17
CA GLY A 527 -20.06 3.33 -5.04
C GLY A 527 -21.49 2.78 -5.23
N GLU A 528 -22.18 3.05 -6.34
CA GLU A 528 -23.62 2.83 -6.46
C GLU A 528 -24.03 1.34 -6.35
N VAL A 529 -25.10 1.09 -5.58
CA VAL A 529 -25.74 -0.23 -5.43
C VAL A 529 -27.06 -0.24 -6.21
N ARG A 530 -27.02 -0.67 -7.48
CA ARG A 530 -28.12 -0.55 -8.46
C ARG A 530 -28.99 -1.79 -8.52
N VAL A 531 -30.31 -1.60 -8.53
CA VAL A 531 -31.31 -2.69 -8.66
C VAL A 531 -31.80 -2.84 -10.10
N PHE A 532 -31.92 -4.10 -10.53
CA PHE A 532 -32.43 -4.53 -11.83
C PHE A 532 -33.67 -5.41 -11.66
N CYS A 533 -34.62 -5.22 -12.57
CA CYS A 533 -35.89 -5.93 -12.63
C CYS A 533 -36.12 -6.53 -14.03
N LEU A 534 -37.16 -7.35 -14.19
CA LEU A 534 -37.53 -7.84 -15.52
C LEU A 534 -37.90 -6.67 -16.44
N ALA A 535 -37.50 -6.77 -17.70
CA ALA A 535 -37.88 -5.80 -18.73
C ALA A 535 -39.27 -6.09 -19.29
N ASP A 536 -39.58 -7.38 -19.46
CA ASP A 536 -40.88 -7.89 -19.90
C ASP A 536 -41.56 -8.62 -18.73
N MET A 537 -42.82 -8.24 -18.46
CA MET A 537 -43.64 -8.77 -17.37
C MET A 537 -44.53 -9.95 -17.81
N ALA A 538 -44.39 -10.41 -19.06
CA ALA A 538 -45.05 -11.61 -19.52
C ALA A 538 -44.61 -12.84 -18.70
N ARG A 539 -45.56 -13.76 -18.49
CA ARG A 539 -45.26 -15.08 -17.94
C ARG A 539 -44.92 -16.00 -19.10
N ARG A 540 -43.70 -16.52 -19.11
CA ARG A 540 -43.23 -17.45 -20.14
C ARG A 540 -42.84 -18.78 -19.49
N ASP A 541 -43.33 -19.88 -20.04
CA ASP A 541 -42.94 -21.21 -19.59
C ASP A 541 -41.43 -21.43 -19.85
N LEU A 542 -40.72 -21.99 -18.87
CA LEU A 542 -39.33 -22.44 -19.05
C LEU A 542 -39.32 -23.76 -19.82
N ASP A 543 -38.76 -23.74 -21.02
CA ASP A 543 -38.42 -24.97 -21.73
C ASP A 543 -36.92 -25.31 -21.53
N PRO A 544 -36.60 -26.28 -20.67
CA PRO A 544 -35.24 -26.68 -20.38
C PRO A 544 -34.56 -27.40 -21.54
N LEU A 545 -35.24 -27.67 -22.66
CA LEU A 545 -34.65 -28.28 -23.86
C LEU A 545 -34.25 -27.24 -24.93
N GLN A 546 -34.76 -26.00 -24.85
CA GLN A 546 -34.34 -24.95 -25.79
C GLN A 546 -32.87 -24.53 -25.61
N GLY A 547 -32.26 -23.97 -26.65
CA GLY A 547 -30.92 -23.37 -26.56
C GLY A 547 -30.89 -22.16 -25.61
N ALA A 548 -29.68 -21.68 -25.28
CA ALA A 548 -29.46 -20.57 -24.35
C ALA A 548 -30.37 -19.34 -24.60
N ALA A 549 -30.56 -18.95 -25.87
CA ALA A 549 -31.42 -17.84 -26.26
C ALA A 549 -32.88 -18.03 -25.83
N GLY A 550 -33.42 -19.25 -25.95
CA GLY A 550 -34.80 -19.59 -25.54
C GLY A 550 -34.99 -19.57 -24.01
N ARG A 551 -33.90 -19.76 -23.27
CA ARG A 551 -33.85 -19.75 -21.80
C ARG A 551 -33.32 -18.43 -21.24
N THR A 552 -33.41 -17.35 -22.01
CA THR A 552 -32.94 -16.01 -21.61
C THR A 552 -34.09 -15.08 -21.28
N TRP A 553 -34.01 -14.40 -20.13
CA TRP A 553 -34.88 -13.32 -19.72
C TRP A 553 -34.12 -12.00 -19.70
N ARG A 554 -34.81 -10.93 -20.10
CA ARG A 554 -34.21 -9.59 -20.19
C ARG A 554 -34.51 -8.80 -18.93
N MET A 555 -33.49 -8.10 -18.46
CA MET A 555 -33.57 -7.23 -17.30
C MET A 555 -33.12 -5.82 -17.64
N ARG A 556 -33.67 -4.87 -16.91
CA ARG A 556 -33.36 -3.43 -16.99
C ARG A 556 -33.21 -2.82 -15.59
N PRO A 557 -32.54 -1.68 -15.44
CA PRO A 557 -32.55 -0.94 -14.19
C PRO A 557 -33.98 -0.61 -13.75
N VAL A 558 -34.21 -0.65 -12.43
CA VAL A 558 -35.45 -0.14 -11.83
C VAL A 558 -35.51 1.37 -12.00
N ASN A 559 -36.65 1.89 -12.46
CA ASN A 559 -36.89 3.33 -12.62
C ASN A 559 -37.85 3.87 -11.55
N SER A 560 -38.73 3.02 -11.01
CA SER A 560 -39.68 3.37 -9.96
C SER A 560 -40.00 2.15 -9.09
N PRO A 561 -40.55 2.33 -7.86
CA PRO A 561 -40.97 1.21 -7.01
C PRO A 561 -42.04 0.31 -7.65
N ASN A 562 -42.83 0.85 -8.58
CA ASN A 562 -43.83 0.08 -9.31
C ASN A 562 -43.17 -1.03 -10.14
N ASP A 563 -41.97 -0.82 -10.71
CA ASP A 563 -41.26 -1.83 -11.50
C ASP A 563 -40.99 -3.12 -10.69
N ILE A 564 -40.64 -2.97 -9.41
CA ILE A 564 -40.41 -4.09 -8.49
C ILE A 564 -41.72 -4.85 -8.26
N THR A 565 -42.82 -4.12 -8.02
CA THR A 565 -44.14 -4.73 -7.78
C THR A 565 -44.68 -5.43 -9.03
N GLN A 566 -44.49 -4.86 -10.22
CA GLN A 566 -44.89 -5.49 -11.49
C GLN A 566 -44.05 -6.72 -11.81
N THR A 567 -42.75 -6.72 -11.45
CA THR A 567 -41.86 -7.87 -11.65
C THR A 567 -42.39 -9.13 -10.98
N LEU A 568 -43.02 -9.01 -9.80
CA LEU A 568 -43.63 -10.15 -9.12
C LEU A 568 -44.86 -10.75 -9.81
N LYS A 569 -45.44 -10.05 -10.78
CA LYS A 569 -46.61 -10.53 -11.55
C LYS A 569 -46.21 -11.28 -12.81
N GLY A 570 -44.94 -11.18 -13.22
CA GLY A 570 -44.35 -11.73 -14.44
C GLY A 570 -43.13 -12.60 -14.17
N GLY A 571 -42.57 -13.20 -15.23
CA GLY A 571 -41.33 -13.97 -15.14
C GLY A 571 -41.42 -15.39 -15.65
N ILE A 572 -40.68 -16.28 -14.98
CA ILE A 572 -40.44 -17.65 -15.43
C ILE A 572 -41.53 -18.55 -14.85
N GLN A 573 -42.39 -19.09 -15.70
CA GLN A 573 -43.48 -19.97 -15.28
C GLN A 573 -43.03 -21.43 -15.35
N LEU A 574 -43.22 -22.15 -14.26
CA LEU A 574 -42.80 -23.54 -14.09
C LEU A 574 -44.04 -24.43 -13.93
N ASP A 575 -44.31 -25.29 -14.91
CA ASP A 575 -45.44 -26.23 -14.87
C ASP A 575 -45.13 -27.39 -13.92
N THR A 576 -45.86 -27.47 -12.81
CA THR A 576 -45.65 -28.49 -11.78
C THR A 576 -46.13 -29.88 -12.18
N ARG A 577 -46.80 -30.03 -13.34
CA ARG A 577 -47.21 -31.33 -13.89
C ARG A 577 -46.12 -32.00 -14.71
N LYS A 578 -45.12 -31.24 -15.17
CA LYS A 578 -44.04 -31.76 -16.02
C LYS A 578 -43.25 -32.83 -15.25
N ALA A 579 -43.15 -34.03 -15.80
CA ALA A 579 -42.31 -35.10 -15.27
C ALA A 579 -41.19 -35.41 -16.27
N LEU A 580 -39.94 -35.37 -15.81
CA LEU A 580 -38.78 -35.63 -16.67
C LEU A 580 -38.60 -37.13 -17.00
N TYR A 581 -39.10 -38.03 -16.13
CA TYR A 581 -39.02 -39.48 -16.33
C TYR A 581 -40.30 -40.18 -15.86
N PRO A 582 -40.64 -41.36 -16.43
CA PRO A 582 -41.78 -42.17 -15.98
C PRO A 582 -41.62 -42.61 -14.51
N GLY A 583 -42.71 -42.53 -13.73
CA GLY A 583 -42.75 -43.03 -12.34
C GLY A 583 -42.49 -41.99 -11.24
N VAL A 584 -42.21 -40.73 -11.57
CA VAL A 584 -42.10 -39.65 -10.57
C VAL A 584 -43.49 -39.09 -10.21
N GLU A 585 -43.79 -38.99 -8.92
CA GLU A 585 -44.97 -38.30 -8.39
C GLU A 585 -44.70 -36.78 -8.38
N ASN A 586 -45.29 -36.07 -9.32
CA ASN A 586 -45.37 -34.60 -9.36
C ASN A 586 -46.83 -34.17 -9.16
N PHE A 587 -47.10 -32.87 -9.03
CA PHE A 587 -48.47 -32.38 -8.86
C PHE A 587 -49.30 -32.67 -10.12
N LYS A 588 -50.26 -33.59 -10.05
CA LYS A 588 -51.06 -34.07 -11.20
C LYS A 588 -52.55 -33.67 -11.13
N TYR A 589 -52.97 -33.01 -10.06
CA TYR A 589 -54.37 -32.62 -9.88
C TYR A 589 -54.72 -31.38 -10.71
N GLN A 590 -55.90 -31.38 -11.34
CA GLN A 590 -56.48 -30.20 -11.95
C GLN A 590 -57.38 -29.51 -10.93
N LEU A 591 -56.96 -28.32 -10.49
CA LEU A 591 -57.67 -27.49 -9.53
C LEU A 591 -58.97 -26.98 -10.13
N LYS A 592 -60.02 -26.94 -9.31
CA LYS A 592 -61.36 -26.45 -9.64
C LYS A 592 -61.70 -25.24 -8.78
N SER A 593 -62.65 -24.42 -9.24
CA SER A 593 -63.12 -23.26 -8.48
C SER A 593 -63.64 -23.67 -7.10
N GLY A 594 -63.15 -22.98 -6.07
CA GLY A 594 -63.36 -23.28 -4.65
C GLY A 594 -62.48 -24.37 -4.03
N ASP A 595 -61.58 -25.02 -4.77
CA ASP A 595 -60.52 -25.84 -4.15
C ASP A 595 -59.53 -24.93 -3.41
N VAL A 596 -58.98 -25.40 -2.29
CA VAL A 596 -58.01 -24.65 -1.48
C VAL A 596 -56.66 -25.36 -1.51
N LEU A 597 -55.65 -24.71 -2.06
CA LEU A 597 -54.24 -25.10 -1.96
C LEU A 597 -53.68 -24.56 -0.64
N GLY A 598 -53.41 -25.41 0.35
CA GLY A 598 -52.96 -24.97 1.68
C GLY A 598 -52.00 -25.96 2.35
N GLY A 599 -51.62 -25.68 3.61
CA GLY A 599 -50.82 -26.59 4.46
C GLY A 599 -49.50 -27.06 3.86
N SER A 600 -48.94 -26.28 2.93
CA SER A 600 -47.87 -26.73 2.05
C SER A 600 -46.50 -26.38 2.64
N ASN A 601 -45.64 -27.38 2.82
CA ASN A 601 -44.29 -27.21 3.33
C ASN A 601 -43.31 -27.06 2.17
N VAL A 602 -42.55 -25.96 2.16
CA VAL A 602 -41.45 -25.76 1.21
C VAL A 602 -40.14 -25.92 1.96
N THR A 603 -39.24 -26.74 1.43
CA THR A 603 -37.91 -26.95 2.00
C THR A 603 -36.82 -26.65 0.99
N PHE A 604 -35.69 -26.11 1.46
CA PHE A 604 -34.49 -25.91 0.65
C PHE A 604 -33.31 -26.69 1.26
N GLY A 605 -32.87 -27.71 0.52
CA GLY A 605 -31.85 -28.66 0.93
C GLY A 605 -30.44 -28.12 0.85
N ARG A 606 -30.04 -27.23 1.77
CA ARG A 606 -28.71 -26.60 1.81
C ARG A 606 -27.59 -27.56 2.17
N ALA A 607 -27.92 -28.66 2.85
CA ALA A 607 -26.92 -29.56 3.40
C ALA A 607 -26.27 -30.49 2.37
N ASN A 608 -27.00 -30.84 1.30
CA ASN A 608 -26.67 -31.97 0.43
C ASN A 608 -26.48 -31.57 -1.05
N TYR A 609 -26.91 -30.37 -1.46
CA TYR A 609 -26.96 -29.99 -2.86
C TYR A 609 -26.35 -28.59 -3.09
N PRO A 610 -25.28 -28.49 -3.89
CA PRO A 610 -24.68 -27.22 -4.26
C PRO A 610 -25.52 -26.49 -5.30
N PHE A 611 -25.87 -25.25 -5.01
CA PHE A 611 -26.47 -24.33 -5.97
C PHE A 611 -25.49 -23.19 -6.27
N ILE A 612 -25.26 -22.88 -7.55
CA ILE A 612 -24.29 -21.85 -7.93
C ILE A 612 -24.99 -20.71 -8.66
N MET A 613 -24.71 -19.47 -8.25
CA MET A 613 -25.04 -18.26 -8.97
C MET A 613 -23.79 -17.67 -9.62
N CYS A 614 -23.83 -17.50 -10.93
CA CYS A 614 -22.73 -16.97 -11.71
C CYS A 614 -23.08 -15.60 -12.29
N MET A 615 -22.08 -14.73 -12.39
CA MET A 615 -22.11 -13.48 -13.17
C MET A 615 -21.05 -13.53 -14.27
N ALA A 616 -21.42 -13.14 -15.48
CA ALA A 616 -20.55 -13.06 -16.65
C ALA A 616 -20.73 -11.71 -17.39
N ASP A 617 -19.82 -11.46 -18.33
CA ASP A 617 -19.75 -10.23 -19.12
C ASP A 617 -20.88 -10.08 -20.17
N GLY A 618 -20.95 -8.89 -20.75
CA GLY A 618 -21.90 -8.55 -21.82
C GLY A 618 -21.66 -9.27 -23.15
N TRP A 619 -20.57 -10.03 -23.32
CA TRP A 619 -20.29 -10.76 -24.56
C TRP A 619 -21.39 -11.78 -24.86
N GLN A 620 -21.91 -12.44 -23.80
CA GLN A 620 -22.99 -13.42 -23.94
C GLN A 620 -24.29 -12.79 -24.46
N ILE A 621 -24.50 -11.49 -24.21
CA ILE A 621 -25.67 -10.75 -24.69
C ILE A 621 -25.62 -10.63 -26.23
N LYS A 622 -24.42 -10.46 -26.78
CA LYS A 622 -24.14 -10.41 -28.22
C LYS A 622 -24.12 -11.80 -28.88
N ASN A 623 -23.88 -12.85 -28.09
CA ASN A 623 -23.79 -14.25 -28.56
C ASN A 623 -24.82 -15.16 -27.86
N PRO A 624 -26.13 -14.87 -27.95
CA PRO A 624 -27.15 -15.52 -27.13
C PRO A 624 -27.34 -17.02 -27.42
N GLY A 625 -26.75 -17.55 -28.49
CA GLY A 625 -26.79 -18.98 -28.81
C GLY A 625 -25.74 -19.83 -28.10
N VAL A 626 -24.74 -19.23 -27.45
CA VAL A 626 -23.63 -19.93 -26.81
C VAL A 626 -24.05 -20.40 -25.41
N GLU A 627 -23.74 -21.64 -25.05
CA GLU A 627 -23.99 -22.17 -23.72
C GLU A 627 -22.79 -21.85 -22.81
N LEU A 628 -23.00 -21.10 -21.73
CA LEU A 628 -21.96 -20.77 -20.74
C LEU A 628 -21.66 -21.96 -19.82
N MET A 629 -20.97 -22.97 -20.35
CA MET A 629 -20.56 -24.17 -19.63
C MET A 629 -19.04 -24.30 -19.58
N ALA A 630 -18.49 -24.60 -18.41
CA ALA A 630 -17.05 -24.84 -18.23
C ALA A 630 -16.55 -26.16 -18.84
N GLU A 631 -17.44 -27.13 -19.09
CA GLU A 631 -17.09 -28.46 -19.59
C GLU A 631 -17.96 -28.91 -20.75
N ALA A 632 -17.37 -29.76 -21.61
CA ALA A 632 -18.07 -30.34 -22.74
C ALA A 632 -18.88 -31.55 -22.27
N ARG A 633 -20.11 -31.68 -22.77
CA ARG A 633 -20.96 -32.84 -22.54
C ARG A 633 -20.97 -33.70 -23.80
N PRO A 634 -20.56 -34.98 -23.75
CA PRO A 634 -20.70 -35.88 -24.89
C PRO A 634 -22.19 -36.17 -25.17
N ALA A 635 -22.50 -36.62 -26.38
CA ALA A 635 -23.86 -37.07 -26.71
C ALA A 635 -24.24 -38.28 -25.83
N SER A 636 -25.36 -38.20 -25.12
CA SER A 636 -25.83 -39.27 -24.22
C SER A 636 -27.33 -39.16 -23.97
N GLY A 637 -28.03 -40.28 -23.82
CA GLY A 637 -29.45 -40.32 -23.42
C GLY A 637 -30.42 -39.58 -24.36
N GLY A 638 -30.10 -39.44 -25.64
CA GLY A 638 -30.90 -38.66 -26.60
C GLY A 638 -30.57 -37.16 -26.66
N HIS A 639 -29.62 -36.68 -25.87
CA HIS A 639 -29.15 -35.31 -25.92
C HIS A 639 -27.95 -35.15 -26.86
N ALA A 640 -27.92 -34.05 -27.63
CA ALA A 640 -26.80 -33.70 -28.49
C ALA A 640 -25.53 -33.40 -27.67
N ALA A 641 -24.36 -33.61 -28.30
CA ALA A 641 -23.09 -33.16 -27.73
C ALA A 641 -23.11 -31.63 -27.58
N LEU A 642 -22.56 -31.14 -26.47
CA LEU A 642 -22.40 -29.71 -26.20
C LEU A 642 -20.94 -29.41 -25.92
N ASN A 643 -20.43 -28.33 -26.50
CA ASN A 643 -19.06 -27.90 -26.29
C ASN A 643 -18.95 -27.06 -25.01
N ALA A 644 -17.80 -27.15 -24.34
CA ALA A 644 -17.44 -26.20 -23.29
C ALA A 644 -17.21 -24.82 -23.92
N GLU A 645 -17.51 -23.75 -23.17
CA GLU A 645 -16.97 -22.43 -23.42
C GLU A 645 -15.50 -22.41 -22.98
N PRO A 646 -14.53 -22.33 -23.92
CA PRO A 646 -13.12 -22.56 -23.61
C PRO A 646 -12.52 -21.60 -22.58
N ASN A 647 -13.05 -20.37 -22.51
CA ASN A 647 -12.60 -19.31 -21.60
C ASN A 647 -13.78 -18.70 -20.83
N LEU A 648 -14.57 -19.53 -20.13
CA LEU A 648 -15.64 -19.04 -19.26
C LEU A 648 -15.05 -18.26 -18.07
N ASN A 649 -14.97 -16.94 -18.20
CA ASN A 649 -14.56 -16.05 -17.12
C ASN A 649 -15.77 -15.46 -16.42
N PHE A 650 -15.78 -15.60 -15.11
CA PHE A 650 -16.84 -15.13 -14.24
C PHE A 650 -16.43 -13.81 -13.60
N TYR A 651 -17.37 -12.88 -13.46
CA TYR A 651 -17.21 -11.77 -12.52
C TYR A 651 -17.37 -12.23 -11.08
N ALA A 652 -18.25 -13.20 -10.89
CA ALA A 652 -18.45 -13.85 -9.61
C ALA A 652 -19.01 -15.25 -9.84
N GLN A 653 -18.50 -16.22 -9.09
CA GLN A 653 -19.12 -17.52 -8.89
C GLN A 653 -19.43 -17.66 -7.40
N ILE A 654 -20.73 -17.58 -7.07
CA ILE A 654 -21.24 -17.64 -5.71
C ILE A 654 -21.84 -19.03 -5.49
N GLN A 655 -21.40 -19.72 -4.45
CA GLN A 655 -21.82 -21.08 -4.16
C GLN A 655 -22.70 -21.12 -2.90
N ALA A 656 -23.76 -21.90 -2.97
CA ALA A 656 -24.62 -22.26 -1.85
C ALA A 656 -24.38 -23.73 -1.51
N THR A 657 -23.70 -23.96 -0.40
CA THR A 657 -23.43 -25.26 0.24
C THR A 657 -23.55 -25.07 1.76
N ARG A 658 -23.23 -26.08 2.60
CA ARG A 658 -23.30 -25.98 4.07
C ARG A 658 -22.56 -24.74 4.61
N ALA A 659 -23.32 -23.66 4.81
CA ALA A 659 -22.91 -22.51 5.61
C ALA A 659 -23.29 -22.77 7.08
N PHE A 660 -22.59 -22.04 7.95
CA PHE A 660 -22.65 -22.04 9.41
C PHE A 660 -23.95 -22.60 10.06
N GLY A 661 -23.86 -23.75 10.74
CA GLY A 661 -24.82 -24.19 11.78
C GLY A 661 -26.26 -24.51 11.37
N GLY A 662 -26.62 -24.50 10.09
CA GLY A 662 -28.02 -24.64 9.65
C GLY A 662 -28.47 -26.06 9.32
N THR A 663 -29.73 -26.36 9.67
CA THR A 663 -30.56 -27.38 9.01
C THR A 663 -31.08 -26.85 7.66
N ASP A 664 -31.75 -27.70 6.88
CA ASP A 664 -32.49 -27.26 5.70
C ASP A 664 -33.45 -26.11 6.06
N ASP A 665 -33.59 -25.11 5.18
CA ASP A 665 -34.61 -24.07 5.37
C ASP A 665 -35.98 -24.71 5.14
N SER A 666 -36.95 -24.43 6.01
CA SER A 666 -38.32 -24.95 5.88
C SER A 666 -39.32 -23.93 6.40
N PHE A 667 -40.42 -23.74 5.66
CA PHE A 667 -41.52 -22.87 6.06
C PHE A 667 -42.84 -23.33 5.45
N THR A 668 -43.93 -22.84 6.02
CA THR A 668 -45.29 -23.00 5.49
C THR A 668 -45.86 -21.66 5.07
N TYR A 669 -46.84 -21.67 4.18
CA TYR A 669 -47.56 -20.48 3.72
C TYR A 669 -49.08 -20.70 3.84
N PRO A 670 -49.90 -19.62 3.92
CA PRO A 670 -51.33 -19.73 4.12
C PRO A 670 -52.02 -20.41 2.93
N GLY A 671 -53.22 -20.95 3.17
CA GLY A 671 -54.01 -21.54 2.09
C GLY A 671 -54.56 -20.48 1.14
N PHE A 672 -54.54 -20.76 -0.15
CA PHE A 672 -55.16 -19.94 -1.20
C PHE A 672 -56.19 -20.77 -1.96
N THR A 673 -57.33 -20.16 -2.25
CA THR A 673 -58.31 -20.74 -3.18
C THR A 673 -57.76 -20.77 -4.60
N PHE A 674 -58.22 -21.72 -5.42
CA PHE A 674 -57.87 -21.76 -6.84
C PHE A 674 -58.23 -20.45 -7.55
N ASP A 675 -59.37 -19.85 -7.21
CA ASP A 675 -59.81 -18.58 -7.80
C ASP A 675 -58.81 -17.45 -7.48
N GLU A 676 -58.31 -17.37 -6.25
CA GLU A 676 -57.31 -16.37 -5.86
C GLU A 676 -55.99 -16.48 -6.62
N ILE A 677 -55.45 -17.70 -6.77
CA ILE A 677 -54.17 -17.95 -7.47
C ILE A 677 -54.32 -17.92 -8.99
N ARG A 678 -55.53 -18.14 -9.52
CA ARG A 678 -55.85 -17.97 -10.95
C ARG A 678 -55.87 -16.50 -11.32
N ASP A 679 -56.53 -15.67 -10.50
CA ASP A 679 -56.72 -14.26 -10.79
C ASP A 679 -55.43 -13.45 -10.57
N SER A 680 -54.61 -13.85 -9.58
CA SER A 680 -53.35 -13.17 -9.26
C SER A 680 -52.30 -14.12 -8.68
N PRO A 681 -51.02 -14.02 -9.08
CA PRO A 681 -49.94 -14.74 -8.41
C PRO A 681 -49.89 -14.41 -6.92
N LYS A 682 -49.75 -15.44 -6.08
CA LYS A 682 -49.60 -15.26 -4.64
C LYS A 682 -48.16 -15.55 -4.25
N LEU A 683 -47.45 -14.52 -3.77
CA LEU A 683 -46.10 -14.63 -3.26
C LEU A 683 -46.07 -15.55 -2.04
N VAL A 684 -45.10 -16.47 -1.99
CA VAL A 684 -44.95 -17.44 -0.89
C VAL A 684 -43.53 -17.54 -0.36
N ALA A 685 -42.52 -17.21 -1.18
CA ALA A 685 -41.13 -17.35 -0.76
C ALA A 685 -40.15 -16.45 -1.52
N ASN A 686 -38.95 -16.30 -0.98
CA ASN A 686 -37.78 -15.75 -1.66
C ASN A 686 -36.57 -16.67 -1.43
N LEU A 687 -35.88 -17.06 -2.50
CA LEU A 687 -34.54 -17.61 -2.40
C LEU A 687 -33.54 -16.47 -2.65
N LEU A 688 -32.86 -16.08 -1.59
CA LEU A 688 -32.03 -14.90 -1.52
C LEU A 688 -30.56 -15.30 -1.49
N THR A 689 -29.81 -14.95 -2.52
CA THR A 689 -28.34 -14.90 -2.51
C THR A 689 -27.92 -13.47 -2.28
N TYR A 690 -27.08 -13.20 -1.29
CA TYR A 690 -26.72 -11.82 -0.93
C TYR A 690 -25.30 -11.74 -0.40
N HIS A 691 -24.66 -10.61 -0.64
CA HIS A 691 -23.42 -10.26 0.01
C HIS A 691 -23.70 -9.93 1.48
N ARG A 692 -23.08 -10.64 2.42
CA ARG A 692 -23.13 -10.37 3.85
C ARG A 692 -22.72 -8.93 4.14
N VAL A 693 -23.25 -8.44 5.25
CA VAL A 693 -23.06 -7.08 5.75
C VAL A 693 -22.36 -7.11 7.10
N ALA A 694 -21.90 -5.95 7.57
CA ALA A 694 -21.22 -5.87 8.86
C ALA A 694 -22.16 -6.03 10.07
N GLN A 695 -23.44 -5.66 9.94
CA GLN A 695 -24.42 -5.72 11.02
C GLN A 695 -25.75 -6.26 10.52
N SER A 696 -26.33 -7.18 11.29
CA SER A 696 -27.67 -7.69 11.01
C SER A 696 -28.33 -8.28 12.25
N GLY A 697 -29.62 -8.00 12.42
CA GLY A 697 -30.46 -8.55 13.51
C GLY A 697 -30.95 -9.98 13.29
N GLY A 698 -30.59 -10.63 12.17
CA GLY A 698 -31.07 -11.99 11.87
C GLY A 698 -30.47 -12.68 10.63
N LEU A 699 -29.47 -12.07 9.99
CA LEU A 699 -28.66 -12.67 8.92
C LEU A 699 -27.20 -12.77 9.38
N PRO A 700 -26.42 -13.75 8.90
CA PRO A 700 -25.01 -13.81 9.23
C PRO A 700 -24.23 -12.61 8.70
N VAL A 701 -23.28 -12.17 9.52
CA VAL A 701 -22.36 -11.07 9.21
C VAL A 701 -21.00 -11.61 8.75
N SER A 702 -20.21 -10.75 8.12
CA SER A 702 -18.81 -11.03 7.77
C SER A 702 -17.99 -9.75 7.86
N ASP A 703 -16.68 -9.88 8.06
CA ASP A 703 -15.78 -8.81 7.67
C ASP A 703 -15.88 -8.59 6.15
N LEU A 704 -15.74 -7.35 5.69
CA LEU A 704 -15.98 -7.00 4.28
C LEU A 704 -14.69 -6.80 3.48
N MET A 705 -13.59 -6.47 4.16
CA MET A 705 -12.32 -6.12 3.52
C MET A 705 -11.10 -6.64 4.27
N PHE A 706 -11.26 -7.44 5.34
CA PHE A 706 -10.11 -7.83 6.15
C PHE A 706 -9.54 -9.16 5.69
N THR A 707 -10.36 -10.21 5.60
CA THR A 707 -9.89 -11.57 5.30
C THR A 707 -9.92 -11.89 3.81
N THR A 708 -10.86 -11.32 3.06
CA THR A 708 -11.07 -11.66 1.65
C THR A 708 -11.41 -10.43 0.82
N ASN A 709 -10.87 -10.33 -0.40
CA ASN A 709 -11.20 -9.24 -1.32
C ASN A 709 -12.60 -9.48 -1.97
N PRO A 710 -13.56 -8.54 -1.85
CA PRO A 710 -14.91 -8.69 -2.41
C PRO A 710 -14.96 -8.64 -3.94
N ARG A 711 -13.88 -8.21 -4.62
CA ARG A 711 -13.76 -8.21 -6.08
C ARG A 711 -13.34 -9.56 -6.68
N GLN A 712 -13.01 -10.55 -5.84
CA GLN A 712 -12.49 -11.83 -6.31
C GLN A 712 -13.54 -12.61 -7.12
N PRO A 713 -13.21 -13.06 -8.33
CA PRO A 713 -14.18 -13.74 -9.21
C PRO A 713 -14.57 -15.14 -8.72
N PHE A 714 -13.74 -15.76 -7.89
CA PHE A 714 -13.91 -17.15 -7.43
C PHE A 714 -14.00 -17.23 -5.90
N VAL A 715 -15.20 -17.01 -5.35
CA VAL A 715 -15.48 -17.25 -3.93
C VAL A 715 -15.90 -18.71 -3.75
N ASN A 716 -14.97 -19.64 -3.98
CA ASN A 716 -15.33 -21.05 -4.19
C ASN A 716 -15.00 -21.96 -3.01
N HIS A 717 -16.05 -22.52 -2.42
CA HIS A 717 -16.08 -23.54 -1.37
C HIS A 717 -15.33 -24.83 -1.75
N TYR A 718 -15.16 -25.13 -3.03
CA TYR A 718 -14.52 -26.37 -3.51
C TYR A 718 -13.00 -26.31 -3.65
N LEU A 719 -12.41 -25.16 -4.00
CA LEU A 719 -10.94 -25.00 -3.96
C LEU A 719 -10.40 -25.20 -2.54
N SER A 720 -11.28 -25.02 -1.57
CA SER A 720 -11.08 -25.19 -0.15
C SER A 720 -11.71 -26.46 0.45
N GLY A 721 -12.41 -27.26 -0.36
CA GLY A 721 -13.16 -28.49 -0.06
C GLY A 721 -14.15 -28.45 1.10
N ALA A 722 -15.11 -27.57 1.00
CA ALA A 722 -16.29 -27.48 1.84
C ALA A 722 -16.11 -27.25 3.35
N ARG A 723 -14.87 -27.28 3.85
CA ARG A 723 -14.50 -26.83 5.20
C ARG A 723 -13.95 -25.40 5.22
N MET A 724 -14.18 -24.65 4.14
CA MET A 724 -14.22 -23.20 4.21
C MET A 724 -15.70 -22.81 4.14
N GLN A 725 -16.32 -22.18 5.13
CA GLN A 725 -15.80 -21.60 6.36
C GLN A 725 -14.72 -20.48 6.15
N THR A 726 -14.34 -20.13 4.92
CA THR A 726 -13.94 -18.74 4.62
C THR A 726 -15.15 -17.89 4.93
N GLY A 727 -15.08 -16.83 5.73
CA GLY A 727 -16.20 -15.91 5.92
C GLY A 727 -16.76 -15.56 4.54
N PRO A 728 -17.87 -16.18 4.12
CA PRO A 728 -18.28 -15.97 2.77
C PRO A 728 -18.89 -14.59 2.81
N HIS A 729 -18.27 -13.69 2.06
CA HIS A 729 -18.91 -12.47 1.65
C HIS A 729 -20.30 -12.72 1.11
N TYR A 730 -20.65 -13.94 0.68
CA TYR A 730 -21.98 -14.29 0.21
C TYR A 730 -22.68 -15.35 1.06
N GLU A 731 -23.99 -15.25 1.15
CA GLU A 731 -24.83 -16.29 1.72
C GLU A 731 -26.08 -16.52 0.90
N MET A 732 -26.62 -17.74 0.99
CA MET A 732 -27.92 -18.08 0.44
C MET A 732 -28.88 -18.55 1.54
N ARG A 733 -30.11 -18.04 1.50
CA ARG A 733 -31.19 -18.43 2.40
C ARG A 733 -32.53 -18.46 1.67
N MET A 734 -33.35 -19.46 1.97
CA MET A 734 -34.75 -19.46 1.58
C MET A 734 -35.63 -18.96 2.73
N GLN A 735 -36.54 -18.04 2.44
CA GLN A 735 -37.45 -17.45 3.42
C GLN A 735 -38.89 -17.53 2.93
N GLY A 736 -39.81 -17.81 3.86
CA GLY A 736 -41.25 -17.85 3.63
C GLY A 736 -41.94 -16.54 4.01
N GLY A 737 -42.96 -16.16 3.23
CA GLY A 737 -43.73 -14.94 3.48
C GLY A 737 -44.65 -14.60 2.31
N THR A 738 -45.63 -13.73 2.56
CA THR A 738 -46.66 -13.38 1.56
C THR A 738 -46.64 -11.92 1.11
N SER A 739 -45.65 -11.15 1.58
CA SER A 739 -45.49 -9.74 1.21
C SER A 739 -44.04 -9.42 0.87
N LEU A 740 -43.85 -8.40 0.01
CA LEU A 740 -42.53 -7.85 -0.28
C LEU A 740 -41.84 -7.34 0.98
N ALA A 741 -42.56 -6.68 1.88
CA ALA A 741 -41.97 -6.16 3.12
C ALA A 741 -41.38 -7.28 4.01
N ALA A 742 -41.94 -8.49 3.96
CA ALA A 742 -41.44 -9.63 4.72
C ALA A 742 -40.29 -10.38 4.02
N LEU A 743 -40.20 -10.30 2.69
CA LEU A 743 -39.34 -11.17 1.88
C LEU A 743 -38.26 -10.44 1.08
N ALA A 744 -38.40 -9.14 0.86
CA ALA A 744 -37.47 -8.33 0.10
C ALA A 744 -36.56 -7.55 1.05
N MET A 745 -35.33 -7.35 0.62
CA MET A 745 -34.45 -6.36 1.23
C MET A 745 -34.90 -4.95 0.83
N GLU A 746 -34.67 -3.98 1.71
CA GLU A 746 -35.10 -2.60 1.52
C GLU A 746 -34.39 -1.95 0.32
N THR A 747 -35.10 -1.00 -0.31
CA THR A 747 -34.58 -0.17 -1.40
C THR A 747 -34.81 1.29 -1.06
N THR A 748 -34.14 2.20 -1.75
CA THR A 748 -34.44 3.63 -1.64
C THR A 748 -35.90 3.91 -2.02
N PRO A 749 -36.51 5.02 -1.59
CA PRO A 749 -37.90 5.35 -1.96
C PRO A 749 -38.17 5.37 -3.47
N SER A 750 -37.13 5.57 -4.29
CA SER A 750 -37.22 5.51 -5.76
C SER A 750 -37.22 4.09 -6.33
N GLY A 751 -36.88 3.07 -5.53
CA GLY A 751 -36.64 1.68 -5.93
C GLY A 751 -35.35 1.45 -6.73
N LYS A 752 -34.65 2.51 -7.14
CA LYS A 752 -33.50 2.43 -8.07
C LYS A 752 -32.25 1.80 -7.42
N GLN A 753 -32.12 1.95 -6.12
CA GLN A 753 -30.92 1.59 -5.37
C GLN A 753 -31.27 0.74 -4.15
N ALA A 754 -30.38 -0.17 -3.78
CA ALA A 754 -30.46 -0.93 -2.54
C ALA A 754 -29.42 -0.45 -1.54
N PHE A 755 -29.40 -1.07 -0.35
CA PHE A 755 -28.46 -0.74 0.72
C PHE A 755 -27.46 -1.87 0.97
N TYR A 756 -26.19 -1.51 1.16
CA TYR A 756 -25.07 -2.43 1.40
C TYR A 756 -24.06 -1.82 2.39
N GLY A 757 -23.05 -2.61 2.81
CA GLY A 757 -22.01 -2.22 3.75
C GLY A 757 -22.40 -2.52 5.21
N PRO A 758 -22.82 -1.51 6.01
CA PRO A 758 -23.23 -1.73 7.39
C PRO A 758 -24.40 -2.70 7.50
N SER A 759 -25.45 -2.52 6.69
CA SER A 759 -26.63 -3.39 6.66
C SER A 759 -27.33 -3.33 5.30
N HIS A 760 -28.38 -4.14 5.14
CA HIS A 760 -29.29 -4.07 3.99
C HIS A 760 -30.55 -3.22 4.22
N SER A 761 -30.64 -2.53 5.37
CA SER A 761 -31.78 -1.69 5.71
C SER A 761 -31.49 -0.23 5.34
N ALA A 762 -32.54 0.53 5.01
CA ALA A 762 -32.48 1.97 4.82
C ALA A 762 -32.05 2.72 6.09
N SER A 763 -32.20 2.11 7.26
CA SER A 763 -31.84 2.72 8.55
C SER A 763 -30.34 2.89 8.74
N SER A 764 -29.51 1.98 8.23
CA SER A 764 -28.05 2.02 8.46
C SER A 764 -27.20 1.65 7.25
N GLY A 765 -27.74 0.99 6.23
CA GLY A 765 -27.00 0.65 5.03
C GLY A 765 -26.76 1.84 4.10
N ARG A 766 -25.83 1.69 3.15
CA ARG A 766 -25.44 2.75 2.21
C ARG A 766 -25.82 2.37 0.78
N SER A 767 -26.36 3.33 0.01
CA SER A 767 -26.66 3.14 -1.42
C SER A 767 -25.51 3.52 -2.35
N HIS A 768 -24.52 4.25 -1.82
CA HIS A 768 -23.25 4.54 -2.47
C HIS A 768 -22.11 4.24 -1.49
N LEU A 769 -21.23 3.31 -1.88
CA LEU A 769 -20.13 2.85 -1.04
C LEU A 769 -18.92 2.48 -1.92
N ALA A 770 -17.94 3.38 -2.01
CA ALA A 770 -16.71 3.13 -2.76
C ALA A 770 -15.64 2.55 -1.83
N PHE A 771 -15.07 1.40 -2.20
CA PHE A 771 -13.99 0.73 -1.45
C PHE A 771 -12.62 0.90 -2.07
N PHE A 772 -12.55 1.14 -3.38
CA PHE A 772 -11.28 1.16 -4.14
C PHE A 772 -11.11 2.42 -4.97
N ASP A 773 -9.88 2.91 -5.04
CA ASP A 773 -9.46 4.02 -5.91
C ASP A 773 -8.92 3.49 -7.24
N LEU A 774 -9.17 4.24 -8.32
CA LEU A 774 -8.53 4.04 -9.62
C LEU A 774 -7.63 5.24 -9.94
N PRO A 775 -6.38 5.02 -10.41
CA PRO A 775 -5.47 6.13 -10.70
C PRO A 775 -6.05 7.01 -11.82
N ARG A 776 -6.13 8.32 -11.57
CA ARG A 776 -6.48 9.34 -12.57
C ARG A 776 -5.26 10.16 -13.03
N LYS A 777 -4.15 9.99 -12.33
CA LYS A 777 -2.82 10.55 -12.59
C LYS A 777 -1.75 9.55 -12.14
N PRO A 778 -0.50 9.67 -12.61
CA PRO A 778 0.66 8.93 -12.11
C PRO A 778 0.70 8.79 -10.58
N ILE A 779 1.05 7.59 -10.09
CA ILE A 779 1.22 7.31 -8.66
C ILE A 779 2.60 7.79 -8.20
N LEU A 780 2.69 8.34 -6.98
CA LEU A 780 3.90 8.92 -6.37
C LEU A 780 4.42 8.13 -5.16
N SER A 781 3.65 7.17 -4.66
CA SER A 781 3.98 6.39 -3.46
C SER A 781 3.67 4.92 -3.67
N LEU A 782 4.54 4.02 -3.18
CA LEU A 782 4.33 2.57 -3.29
C LEU A 782 3.02 2.13 -2.60
N ALA A 783 2.68 2.73 -1.46
CA ALA A 783 1.42 2.45 -0.78
C ALA A 783 0.19 2.93 -1.59
N GLY A 784 0.36 3.82 -2.57
CA GLY A 784 -0.68 4.17 -3.53
C GLY A 784 -1.11 3.02 -4.45
N LEU A 785 -0.35 1.92 -4.49
CA LEU A 785 -0.71 0.68 -5.19
C LEU A 785 -1.63 -0.23 -4.36
N GLN A 786 -2.01 0.14 -3.14
CA GLN A 786 -2.83 -0.72 -2.26
C GLN A 786 -4.13 -1.20 -2.94
N HIS A 787 -4.76 -0.37 -3.76
CA HIS A 787 -6.01 -0.69 -4.46
C HIS A 787 -5.85 -1.65 -5.65
N CYS A 788 -4.61 -1.93 -6.07
CA CYS A 788 -4.31 -2.90 -7.11
C CYS A 788 -4.74 -4.31 -6.66
N ASP A 789 -5.50 -5.01 -7.51
CA ASP A 789 -5.92 -6.38 -7.21
C ASP A 789 -4.85 -7.37 -7.66
N LEU A 790 -4.08 -7.94 -6.73
CA LEU A 790 -2.97 -8.83 -7.06
C LEU A 790 -3.34 -10.33 -6.93
N SER A 791 -4.35 -10.67 -6.13
CA SER A 791 -4.76 -12.07 -5.92
C SER A 791 -5.87 -12.46 -6.89
N ALA A 792 -5.84 -13.67 -7.44
CA ALA A 792 -6.95 -14.28 -8.18
C ALA A 792 -7.76 -15.27 -7.34
N THR A 793 -7.51 -15.31 -6.04
CA THR A 793 -8.03 -16.32 -5.13
C THR A 793 -8.76 -15.68 -3.95
N ALA A 794 -9.75 -16.42 -3.41
CA ALA A 794 -10.45 -16.06 -2.17
C ALA A 794 -9.55 -16.03 -0.91
N PHE A 795 -8.31 -16.50 -1.00
CA PHE A 795 -7.35 -16.50 0.12
C PHE A 795 -6.59 -15.17 0.25
N GLY A 796 -6.76 -14.26 -0.73
CA GLY A 796 -6.16 -12.93 -0.70
C GLY A 796 -7.10 -11.89 -0.08
N ASN A 797 -6.55 -11.08 0.82
CA ASN A 797 -7.16 -9.85 1.31
C ASN A 797 -7.10 -8.74 0.24
N PRO A 798 -7.97 -7.71 0.30
CA PRO A 798 -7.77 -6.49 -0.47
C PRO A 798 -6.67 -5.63 0.18
N ASN A 799 -6.22 -4.58 -0.50
CA ASN A 799 -5.26 -3.60 0.03
C ASN A 799 -3.92 -4.21 0.43
N GLN A 800 -3.30 -4.97 -0.47
CA GLN A 800 -2.17 -5.86 -0.15
C GLN A 800 -0.83 -5.12 -0.02
N ILE A 801 -0.60 -4.07 -0.82
CA ILE A 801 0.65 -3.29 -0.79
C ILE A 801 0.57 -2.24 0.32
N GLY A 802 1.61 -2.16 1.15
CA GLY A 802 1.71 -1.26 2.30
C GLY A 802 1.10 -1.82 3.59
N ASN A 803 0.21 -2.80 3.52
CA ASN A 803 -0.32 -3.52 4.68
C ASN A 803 0.37 -4.88 4.86
N SER A 804 0.32 -5.47 6.05
CA SER A 804 0.94 -6.77 6.32
C SER A 804 0.29 -7.48 7.51
N TRP A 805 -1.00 -7.83 7.39
CA TRP A 805 -1.70 -8.63 8.40
C TRP A 805 -1.43 -10.12 8.23
N ALA A 806 -1.42 -10.85 9.34
CA ALA A 806 -1.36 -12.30 9.29
C ALA A 806 -2.60 -12.87 8.58
N SER A 807 -2.38 -13.59 7.48
CA SER A 807 -3.47 -14.25 6.77
C SER A 807 -4.11 -15.31 7.67
N PRO A 808 -5.44 -15.34 7.85
CA PRO A 808 -6.09 -16.39 8.63
C PRO A 808 -6.03 -17.77 7.94
N TYR A 809 -5.56 -17.82 6.69
CA TYR A 809 -5.41 -19.04 5.89
C TYR A 809 -4.02 -19.68 5.97
N LEU A 810 -3.06 -18.99 6.58
CA LEU A 810 -1.70 -19.44 6.80
C LEU A 810 -1.35 -19.36 8.29
N PRO A 811 -0.48 -20.23 8.81
CA PRO A 811 0.03 -20.03 10.17
C PRO A 811 0.76 -18.68 10.25
N ALA A 812 0.71 -18.00 11.40
CA ALA A 812 1.43 -16.72 11.59
C ALA A 812 2.94 -16.84 11.31
N SER A 813 3.53 -18.03 11.46
CA SER A 813 4.92 -18.31 11.12
C SER A 813 5.16 -18.69 9.65
N GLY A 814 4.16 -18.53 8.77
CA GLY A 814 4.26 -18.88 7.35
C GLY A 814 3.81 -17.78 6.38
N ILE A 815 4.29 -17.89 5.14
CA ILE A 815 4.02 -16.98 4.00
C ILE A 815 3.44 -17.72 2.79
N SER A 816 3.52 -19.05 2.75
CA SER A 816 2.91 -19.81 1.67
C SER A 816 2.60 -21.25 2.08
N ARG A 817 1.64 -21.86 1.39
CA ARG A 817 1.25 -23.27 1.53
C ARG A 817 0.71 -23.79 0.21
N ARG A 818 1.03 -25.05 -0.11
CA ARG A 818 0.45 -25.76 -1.25
C ARG A 818 -0.73 -26.63 -0.80
N ALA A 819 -1.91 -26.37 -1.34
CA ALA A 819 -3.07 -27.23 -1.18
C ALA A 819 -3.13 -28.26 -2.32
N THR A 820 -3.01 -29.56 -2.01
CA THR A 820 -3.03 -30.65 -3.01
C THR A 820 -4.38 -31.37 -3.08
N ALA A 821 -5.23 -31.18 -2.07
CA ALA A 821 -6.58 -31.67 -2.02
C ALA A 821 -7.50 -30.61 -1.41
N SER A 822 -8.77 -30.68 -1.78
CA SER A 822 -9.86 -29.97 -1.13
C SER A 822 -10.00 -30.50 0.31
N ALA A 823 -10.57 -29.74 1.24
CA ALA A 823 -10.86 -30.26 2.59
C ALA A 823 -11.89 -31.41 2.66
N ASN A 824 -12.50 -31.81 1.53
CA ASN A 824 -13.29 -33.04 1.38
C ASN A 824 -12.46 -34.22 0.84
N GLY A 825 -11.16 -34.02 0.55
CA GLY A 825 -10.26 -35.04 0.03
C GLY A 825 -10.22 -35.14 -1.50
N GLU A 826 -10.97 -34.29 -2.23
CA GLU A 826 -10.93 -34.26 -3.70
C GLU A 826 -9.59 -33.70 -4.17
N ARG A 827 -8.99 -34.33 -5.18
CA ARG A 827 -7.67 -33.92 -5.69
C ARG A 827 -7.73 -32.56 -6.39
N ILE A 828 -6.81 -31.68 -6.04
CA ILE A 828 -6.55 -30.43 -6.77
C ILE A 828 -5.40 -30.68 -7.75
N SER A 829 -5.67 -30.55 -9.05
CA SER A 829 -4.77 -30.99 -10.13
C SER A 829 -4.41 -29.83 -11.09
N PRO A 830 -3.37 -29.97 -11.93
CA PRO A 830 -2.36 -31.05 -11.95
C PRO A 830 -1.38 -30.98 -10.78
N SER A 831 -1.17 -29.79 -10.21
CA SER A 831 -0.11 -29.49 -9.25
C SER A 831 -0.63 -28.88 -7.94
N GLY A 832 -1.91 -28.95 -7.62
CA GLY A 832 -2.48 -28.27 -6.45
C GLY A 832 -2.65 -26.76 -6.65
N LEU A 833 -2.92 -26.07 -5.55
CA LEU A 833 -3.14 -24.62 -5.46
C LEU A 833 -2.12 -23.98 -4.51
N GLY A 834 -1.49 -22.87 -4.93
CA GLY A 834 -0.65 -22.05 -4.04
C GLY A 834 -1.48 -21.04 -3.24
N VAL A 835 -1.35 -21.05 -1.92
CA VAL A 835 -1.89 -20.02 -1.02
C VAL A 835 -0.72 -19.19 -0.52
N TYR A 836 -0.80 -17.87 -0.61
CA TYR A 836 0.29 -16.95 -0.30
C TYR A 836 -0.16 -15.85 0.66
N ASP A 837 0.75 -15.40 1.51
CA ASP A 837 0.68 -14.10 2.18
C ASP A 837 1.13 -13.03 1.19
N ALA A 838 0.21 -12.67 0.29
CA ALA A 838 0.49 -11.74 -0.80
C ALA A 838 0.89 -10.35 -0.30
N SER A 839 0.37 -9.93 0.87
CA SER A 839 0.73 -8.64 1.48
C SER A 839 2.19 -8.63 1.90
N TYR A 840 2.62 -9.65 2.66
CA TYR A 840 4.03 -9.79 3.06
C TYR A 840 4.97 -9.82 1.85
N LEU A 841 4.66 -10.68 0.87
CA LEU A 841 5.54 -10.92 -0.28
C LEU A 841 5.62 -9.73 -1.23
N ALA A 842 4.51 -9.01 -1.44
CA ALA A 842 4.52 -7.80 -2.27
C ALA A 842 5.36 -6.68 -1.62
N ASN A 843 5.27 -6.50 -0.30
CA ASN A 843 6.06 -5.47 0.37
C ASN A 843 7.56 -5.77 0.34
N GLU A 844 7.96 -7.02 0.60
CA GLU A 844 9.37 -7.44 0.53
C GLU A 844 9.92 -7.31 -0.91
N ALA A 845 9.10 -7.54 -1.93
CA ALA A 845 9.50 -7.38 -3.32
C ALA A 845 9.65 -5.91 -3.76
N LEU A 846 8.94 -4.97 -3.12
CA LEU A 846 8.81 -3.60 -3.63
C LEU A 846 9.58 -2.54 -2.82
N PHE A 847 9.49 -2.54 -1.49
CA PHE A 847 9.89 -1.38 -0.67
C PHE A 847 11.40 -1.11 -0.68
N ASP A 848 12.23 -2.15 -0.81
CA ASP A 848 13.69 -2.02 -0.80
C ASP A 848 14.27 -1.71 -2.19
N GLY A 849 13.66 -2.24 -3.26
CA GLY A 849 14.20 -2.17 -4.62
C GLY A 849 13.61 -1.08 -5.51
N PHE A 850 12.45 -0.51 -5.18
CA PHE A 850 11.67 0.33 -6.09
C PHE A 850 11.17 1.62 -5.43
N TYR A 851 10.88 2.63 -6.24
CA TYR A 851 10.27 3.89 -5.82
C TYR A 851 9.52 4.55 -6.98
N PHE A 852 8.77 5.62 -6.72
CA PHE A 852 8.16 6.47 -7.74
C PHE A 852 8.77 7.87 -7.68
N SER A 853 9.55 8.25 -8.70
CA SER A 853 10.11 9.60 -8.86
C SER A 853 9.06 10.69 -9.11
N GLY A 854 7.90 10.34 -9.68
CA GLY A 854 6.95 11.31 -10.22
C GLY A 854 7.38 11.93 -11.55
N ALA A 855 8.51 11.52 -12.12
CA ALA A 855 8.91 11.89 -13.48
C ALA A 855 7.99 11.17 -14.49
N SER A 856 7.06 11.92 -15.06
CA SER A 856 6.06 11.41 -15.98
C SER A 856 5.58 12.52 -16.93
N PRO A 857 5.11 12.17 -18.15
CA PRO A 857 4.49 13.14 -19.03
C PRO A 857 3.28 13.81 -18.37
N VAL A 858 3.10 15.09 -18.64
CA VAL A 858 1.90 15.81 -18.20
C VAL A 858 0.80 15.57 -19.21
N SER A 859 -0.27 14.90 -18.80
CA SER A 859 -1.42 14.62 -19.66
C SER A 859 -2.49 15.70 -19.55
N ASN A 860 -3.15 16.01 -20.67
CA ASN A 860 -4.42 16.74 -20.69
C ASN A 860 -5.53 15.92 -20.04
N ASP A 861 -6.71 16.54 -19.91
CA ASP A 861 -7.90 15.82 -19.47
C ASP A 861 -8.30 14.72 -20.48
N PRO A 862 -8.97 13.65 -20.01
CA PRO A 862 -9.45 12.58 -20.86
C PRO A 862 -10.35 13.06 -22.00
N GLN A 863 -10.25 12.37 -23.14
CA GLN A 863 -11.07 12.67 -24.32
C GLN A 863 -12.56 12.42 -24.04
N ARG A 864 -13.41 13.31 -24.54
CA ARG A 864 -14.86 13.14 -24.49
C ARG A 864 -15.31 12.16 -25.55
N MET A 865 -15.86 11.03 -25.12
CA MET A 865 -16.30 9.98 -26.03
C MET A 865 -17.38 9.09 -25.42
N ASN A 866 -17.97 8.25 -26.28
CA ASN A 866 -18.84 7.18 -25.84
C ASN A 866 -17.99 5.99 -25.36
N GLY A 867 -18.13 5.60 -24.10
CA GLY A 867 -17.53 4.38 -23.56
C GLY A 867 -17.84 3.13 -24.37
N SER A 868 -16.82 2.30 -24.59
CA SER A 868 -16.89 0.99 -25.23
C SER A 868 -15.66 0.16 -24.82
N PRO A 869 -15.62 -1.16 -25.09
CA PRO A 869 -14.46 -1.98 -24.76
C PRO A 869 -13.14 -1.49 -25.40
N GLN A 870 -13.23 -0.79 -26.53
CA GLN A 870 -12.08 -0.29 -27.30
C GLN A 870 -11.29 0.82 -26.59
N VAL A 871 -11.82 1.44 -25.52
CA VAL A 871 -11.06 2.46 -24.74
C VAL A 871 -9.76 1.90 -24.15
N TRP A 872 -9.67 0.57 -24.03
CA TRP A 872 -8.50 -0.15 -23.53
C TRP A 872 -7.48 -0.53 -24.62
N ASP A 873 -7.80 -0.27 -25.89
CA ASP A 873 -6.91 -0.56 -27.01
C ASP A 873 -5.96 0.62 -27.28
N ASP A 874 -6.45 1.85 -27.08
CA ASP A 874 -5.69 3.09 -27.28
C ASP A 874 -5.69 3.98 -26.04
N THR A 875 -4.75 4.93 -26.01
CA THR A 875 -4.70 5.96 -24.96
C THR A 875 -5.76 7.02 -25.22
N GLN A 876 -6.53 7.37 -24.18
CA GLN A 876 -7.64 8.33 -24.19
C GLN A 876 -7.24 9.71 -23.64
N VAL A 877 -5.96 9.94 -23.38
CA VAL A 877 -5.40 11.23 -22.97
C VAL A 877 -4.31 11.66 -23.95
N THR A 878 -4.20 12.95 -24.23
CA THR A 878 -3.08 13.49 -25.02
C THR A 878 -2.02 14.05 -24.10
N GLU A 879 -0.75 13.82 -24.41
CA GLU A 879 0.36 14.46 -23.69
C GLU A 879 0.39 15.97 -23.98
N ARG A 880 0.38 16.77 -22.92
CA ARG A 880 0.59 18.23 -22.95
C ARG A 880 2.06 18.58 -22.90
N THR A 881 2.81 17.89 -22.04
CA THR A 881 4.24 18.11 -21.85
C THR A 881 4.92 16.74 -21.82
N PRO A 882 5.77 16.41 -22.80
CA PRO A 882 6.45 15.11 -22.85
C PRO A 882 7.46 14.99 -21.71
N LEU A 883 7.82 13.75 -21.37
CA LEU A 883 8.79 13.45 -20.29
C LEU A 883 10.08 14.25 -20.42
N LYS A 884 10.62 14.37 -21.64
CA LYS A 884 11.88 15.08 -21.90
C LYS A 884 11.83 16.53 -21.45
N GLU A 885 10.74 17.25 -21.77
CA GLU A 885 10.56 18.66 -21.39
C GLU A 885 10.31 18.82 -19.88
N VAL A 886 9.61 17.84 -19.26
CA VAL A 886 9.47 17.79 -17.80
C VAL A 886 10.83 17.65 -17.12
N LEU A 887 11.69 16.76 -17.63
CA LEU A 887 13.04 16.56 -17.09
C LEU A 887 13.93 17.78 -17.33
N THR A 888 13.93 18.36 -18.53
CA THR A 888 14.68 19.61 -18.82
C THR A 888 14.32 20.70 -17.84
N SER A 889 13.01 21.01 -17.70
CA SER A 889 12.54 22.06 -16.80
C SER A 889 12.94 21.80 -15.34
N PHE A 890 12.87 20.53 -14.91
CA PHE A 890 13.24 20.13 -13.55
C PHE A 890 14.74 20.27 -13.26
N PHE A 891 15.62 19.93 -14.20
CA PHE A 891 17.05 20.06 -14.02
C PHE A 891 17.53 21.51 -14.17
N ASP A 892 16.82 22.34 -14.94
CA ASP A 892 17.14 23.75 -15.14
C ASP A 892 16.67 24.62 -13.95
N ASP A 893 15.42 24.45 -13.49
CA ASP A 893 14.86 25.19 -12.35
C ASP A 893 13.95 24.31 -11.48
N PRO A 894 14.52 23.52 -10.55
CA PRO A 894 13.77 22.60 -9.70
C PRO A 894 12.87 23.27 -8.65
N ASP A 895 13.01 24.59 -8.42
CA ASP A 895 12.19 25.31 -7.44
C ASP A 895 10.87 25.78 -8.08
N THR A 896 10.89 26.21 -9.35
CA THR A 896 9.68 26.61 -10.07
C THR A 896 9.03 25.46 -10.87
N ALA A 897 9.83 24.48 -11.30
CA ALA A 897 9.37 23.31 -12.05
C ALA A 897 9.75 21.98 -11.36
N PRO A 898 9.31 21.73 -10.11
CA PRO A 898 9.59 20.47 -9.44
C PRO A 898 8.92 19.28 -10.16
N LEU A 899 9.46 18.08 -9.94
CA LEU A 899 8.72 16.84 -10.23
C LEU A 899 7.43 16.80 -9.40
N ALA A 900 6.48 15.93 -9.79
CA ALA A 900 5.23 15.75 -9.05
C ALA A 900 5.46 15.39 -7.57
N ASN A 901 6.56 14.71 -7.26
CA ASN A 901 7.10 14.65 -5.91
C ASN A 901 8.18 15.75 -5.70
N PRO A 902 7.88 16.83 -4.96
CA PRO A 902 8.81 17.94 -4.78
C PRO A 902 9.95 17.65 -3.78
N ARG A 903 9.96 16.45 -3.15
CA ARG A 903 11.03 16.02 -2.24
C ARG A 903 12.27 15.54 -2.99
N TYR A 904 12.15 15.22 -4.28
CA TYR A 904 13.30 14.85 -5.09
C TYR A 904 13.94 16.08 -5.69
N ARG A 905 15.23 16.27 -5.41
CA ARG A 905 16.03 17.39 -5.90
C ARG A 905 17.09 16.88 -6.87
N PRO A 906 17.39 17.63 -7.94
CA PRO A 906 18.34 17.19 -8.95
C PRO A 906 19.76 17.16 -8.40
N HIS A 907 20.53 16.19 -8.88
CA HIS A 907 21.96 16.06 -8.68
C HIS A 907 22.62 15.77 -10.04
N ALA A 908 23.11 16.82 -10.71
CA ALA A 908 23.64 16.71 -12.07
C ALA A 908 24.97 15.92 -12.16
N GLY A 909 25.69 15.76 -11.05
CA GLY A 909 26.94 14.97 -11.02
C GLY A 909 28.06 15.48 -11.95
N GLY A 910 27.94 16.71 -12.47
CA GLY A 910 28.87 17.31 -13.44
C GLY A 910 28.53 17.06 -14.91
N VAL A 911 27.40 16.41 -15.21
CA VAL A 911 26.88 16.22 -16.58
C VAL A 911 26.01 17.41 -16.99
N ALA A 912 26.10 17.85 -18.24
CA ALA A 912 25.25 18.92 -18.76
C ALA A 912 23.78 18.48 -18.81
N THR A 913 22.84 19.39 -18.54
CA THR A 913 21.40 19.08 -18.49
C THR A 913 20.91 18.38 -19.76
N ASP A 914 21.27 18.89 -20.95
CA ASP A 914 20.81 18.32 -22.22
C ASP A 914 21.27 16.86 -22.40
N GLU A 915 22.55 16.58 -22.13
CA GLU A 915 23.11 15.23 -22.22
C GLU A 915 22.44 14.28 -21.21
N LEU A 916 22.25 14.75 -19.98
CA LEU A 916 21.60 13.99 -18.92
C LEU A 916 20.15 13.66 -19.27
N VAL A 917 19.40 14.63 -19.78
CA VAL A 917 17.99 14.44 -20.16
C VAL A 917 17.85 13.46 -21.31
N GLU A 918 18.73 13.52 -22.32
CA GLU A 918 18.73 12.51 -23.41
C GLU A 918 18.96 11.11 -22.87
N GLN A 919 19.88 10.95 -21.92
CA GLN A 919 20.15 9.66 -21.29
C GLN A 919 18.94 9.17 -20.49
N LEU A 920 18.36 10.03 -19.65
CA LEU A 920 17.25 9.67 -18.75
C LEU A 920 15.92 9.47 -19.47
N ALA A 921 15.75 10.01 -20.68
CA ALA A 921 14.56 9.78 -21.50
C ALA A 921 14.55 8.40 -22.19
N THR A 922 15.67 7.65 -22.17
CA THR A 922 15.72 6.28 -22.68
C THR A 922 15.05 5.28 -21.73
N PRO A 923 14.72 4.05 -22.16
CA PRO A 923 14.16 3.00 -21.28
C PRO A 923 15.06 2.68 -20.07
N ALA A 924 16.37 2.79 -20.25
CA ALA A 924 17.39 2.64 -19.20
C ALA A 924 17.31 3.71 -18.11
N GLY A 925 16.66 4.85 -18.39
CA GLY A 925 16.47 5.95 -17.44
C GLY A 925 15.85 5.51 -16.12
N CYS A 926 15.02 4.47 -16.10
CA CYS A 926 14.40 3.95 -14.88
C CYS A 926 15.41 3.41 -13.85
N LYS A 927 16.59 2.94 -14.29
CA LYS A 927 17.68 2.52 -13.41
C LYS A 927 18.69 3.63 -13.11
N GLN A 928 18.70 4.68 -13.92
CA GLN A 928 19.70 5.75 -13.87
C GLN A 928 19.21 6.98 -13.09
N LEU A 929 17.91 7.27 -13.13
CA LEU A 929 17.35 8.49 -12.54
C LEU A 929 17.69 8.65 -11.05
N ALA A 930 17.71 7.57 -10.28
CA ALA A 930 18.07 7.60 -8.86
C ALA A 930 19.50 8.12 -8.60
N ALA A 931 20.43 8.00 -9.56
CA ALA A 931 21.79 8.52 -9.44
C ALA A 931 21.84 10.05 -9.51
N HIS A 932 20.78 10.66 -10.03
CA HIS A 932 20.67 12.08 -10.28
C HIS A 932 19.60 12.75 -9.40
N LEU A 933 19.17 12.06 -8.34
CA LEU A 933 18.21 12.56 -7.38
C LEU A 933 18.76 12.46 -5.95
N LEU A 934 18.49 13.48 -5.14
CA LEU A 934 18.60 13.45 -3.69
C LEU A 934 17.21 13.58 -3.09
N VAL A 935 16.94 12.81 -2.03
CA VAL A 935 15.71 12.94 -1.25
C VAL A 935 15.92 14.03 -0.21
N ASP A 936 15.37 15.21 -0.47
CA ASP A 936 15.42 16.36 0.44
C ASP A 936 14.69 16.00 1.73
N GLY A 937 15.38 16.00 2.86
CA GLY A 937 14.84 15.63 4.16
C GLY A 937 14.38 14.17 4.25
N GLY A 938 15.12 13.23 3.67
CA GLY A 938 14.86 11.81 3.87
C GLY A 938 14.97 11.43 5.36
N PHE A 939 14.04 10.60 5.82
CA PHE A 939 13.83 10.32 7.24
C PHE A 939 14.16 8.86 7.58
N ASN A 940 15.05 8.67 8.55
CA ASN A 940 15.47 7.35 9.00
C ASN A 940 14.39 6.74 9.92
N ILE A 941 13.79 5.62 9.50
CA ILE A 941 12.73 4.91 10.24
C ILE A 941 13.19 4.37 11.60
N ASN A 942 14.49 4.30 11.85
CA ASN A 942 15.06 3.91 13.14
C ASN A 942 15.15 5.08 14.14
N SER A 943 14.56 6.24 13.84
CA SER A 943 14.46 7.37 14.77
C SER A 943 13.65 7.02 16.01
N THR A 944 14.16 7.39 17.18
CA THR A 944 13.48 7.27 18.48
C THR A 944 12.92 8.61 18.99
N SER A 945 12.94 9.66 18.16
CA SER A 945 12.39 10.97 18.50
C SER A 945 10.88 11.02 18.24
N GLU A 946 10.10 11.10 19.32
CA GLU A 946 8.64 11.26 19.23
C GLU A 946 8.24 12.59 18.57
N GLU A 947 8.97 13.66 18.83
CA GLU A 947 8.79 14.98 18.21
C GLU A 947 9.02 14.93 16.69
N ALA A 948 10.11 14.28 16.25
CA ALA A 948 10.37 14.12 14.82
C ALA A 948 9.27 13.29 14.14
N TRP A 949 8.86 12.17 14.73
CA TRP A 949 7.76 11.37 14.21
C TRP A 949 6.42 12.12 14.16
N ALA A 950 6.08 12.90 15.18
CA ALA A 950 4.86 13.71 15.21
C ALA A 950 4.83 14.73 14.06
N THR A 951 5.95 15.39 13.77
CA THR A 951 6.03 16.37 12.66
C THR A 951 5.99 15.71 11.28
N MET A 952 6.56 14.51 11.13
CA MET A 952 6.46 13.71 9.90
C MET A 952 5.02 13.22 9.65
N LEU A 953 4.38 12.66 10.68
CA LEU A 953 2.99 12.18 10.62
C LEU A 953 1.99 13.33 10.43
N GLY A 954 2.31 14.53 10.94
CA GLY A 954 1.55 15.75 10.78
C GLY A 954 1.77 16.48 9.44
N SER A 955 2.58 15.95 8.52
CA SER A 955 2.96 16.63 7.27
C SER A 955 1.78 17.09 6.38
N LEU A 956 0.61 16.47 6.52
CA LEU A 956 -0.63 16.82 5.81
C LEU A 956 -1.59 17.69 6.64
N ARG A 957 -1.18 18.19 7.81
CA ARG A 957 -2.07 18.97 8.69
C ARG A 957 -2.68 20.16 7.94
N ASN A 958 -3.98 20.38 8.13
CA ASN A 958 -4.81 21.38 7.45
C ASN A 958 -4.97 21.19 5.92
N MET A 959 -4.53 20.05 5.36
CA MET A 959 -4.74 19.77 3.94
C MET A 959 -6.12 19.17 3.68
N THR A 960 -6.74 19.56 2.56
CA THR A 960 -7.98 18.96 2.07
C THR A 960 -7.80 17.44 1.89
N PRO A 961 -8.75 16.59 2.31
CA PRO A 961 -10.13 16.92 2.72
C PRO A 961 -10.33 17.17 4.23
N ALA A 962 -9.27 17.27 5.04
CA ALA A 962 -9.44 17.45 6.49
C ALA A 962 -9.98 18.84 6.83
N THR A 963 -10.81 18.90 7.89
CA THR A 963 -11.16 20.17 8.53
C THR A 963 -9.94 20.82 9.21
N ALA A 964 -10.02 22.13 9.44
CA ALA A 964 -8.93 22.88 10.07
C ALA A 964 -8.55 22.30 11.44
N GLY A 965 -7.25 22.20 11.71
CA GLY A 965 -6.69 21.62 12.93
C GLY A 965 -6.56 20.09 12.90
N ARG A 966 -6.80 19.45 11.76
CA ARG A 966 -6.70 17.98 11.62
C ARG A 966 -5.74 17.58 10.50
N THR A 967 -5.28 16.33 10.56
CA THR A 967 -4.36 15.74 9.59
C THR A 967 -5.05 14.60 8.85
N PRO A 968 -5.26 14.69 7.52
CA PRO A 968 -5.83 13.60 6.74
C PRO A 968 -4.85 12.43 6.63
N GLN A 969 -5.38 11.23 6.79
CA GLN A 969 -4.72 9.95 6.53
C GLN A 969 -5.62 9.18 5.57
N SER A 970 -5.66 9.64 4.32
CA SER A 970 -6.63 9.18 3.33
C SER A 970 -6.13 7.96 2.58
N ARG A 971 -6.97 6.93 2.52
CA ARG A 971 -6.80 5.80 1.61
C ARG A 971 -6.97 6.16 0.14
N PHE A 972 -7.83 7.14 -0.14
CA PHE A 972 -8.16 7.58 -1.50
C PHE A 972 -7.32 8.79 -1.86
N ARG A 973 -6.77 8.80 -3.07
CA ARG A 973 -6.17 10.01 -3.64
C ARG A 973 -7.24 10.99 -4.07
N HIS A 974 -8.32 10.45 -4.65
CA HIS A 974 -9.45 11.23 -5.15
C HIS A 974 -10.64 11.06 -4.21
N VAL A 975 -10.79 12.02 -3.32
CA VAL A 975 -11.86 12.06 -2.32
C VAL A 975 -13.12 12.64 -2.98
N LEU A 976 -14.26 11.98 -2.80
CA LEU A 976 -15.53 12.46 -3.34
C LEU A 976 -16.11 13.53 -2.39
N THR A 977 -16.34 14.73 -2.91
CA THR A 977 -16.78 15.89 -2.11
C THR A 977 -18.20 16.36 -2.41
N GLY A 978 -18.98 15.62 -3.21
CA GLY A 978 -20.32 16.03 -3.62
C GLY A 978 -21.26 14.88 -3.96
N ALA A 979 -22.56 15.17 -3.99
CA ALA A 979 -23.62 14.20 -4.28
C ALA A 979 -23.45 13.53 -5.67
N PRO A 980 -23.94 12.29 -5.85
CA PRO A 980 -24.71 11.47 -4.90
C PRO A 980 -23.85 10.67 -3.92
N ALA A 981 -22.52 10.74 -4.00
CA ALA A 981 -21.58 10.00 -3.17
C ALA A 981 -20.55 10.97 -2.56
N GLU A 982 -20.63 11.21 -1.25
CA GLU A 982 -19.72 12.09 -0.52
C GLU A 982 -18.92 11.29 0.51
N MET A 983 -17.61 11.53 0.56
CA MET A 983 -16.71 10.91 1.53
C MET A 983 -16.55 11.83 2.74
N VAL A 984 -17.31 11.53 3.79
CA VAL A 984 -17.37 12.36 5.00
C VAL A 984 -16.18 12.10 5.91
N GLU A 985 -15.62 13.16 6.49
CA GLU A 985 -14.52 13.05 7.45
C GLU A 985 -14.86 12.11 8.62
N ASN A 986 -14.01 11.11 8.85
CA ASN A 986 -14.13 10.08 9.90
C ASN A 986 -15.41 9.22 9.86
N ASP A 987 -16.18 9.22 8.76
CA ASP A 987 -17.21 8.19 8.57
C ASP A 987 -16.55 6.82 8.32
N PRO A 988 -16.86 5.76 9.10
CA PRO A 988 -16.17 4.48 8.98
C PRO A 988 -16.32 3.80 7.61
N TRP A 989 -17.39 4.11 6.87
CA TRP A 989 -17.82 3.34 5.71
C TRP A 989 -17.50 3.98 4.38
N SER A 990 -17.72 5.28 4.31
CA SER A 990 -17.57 6.10 3.12
C SER A 990 -16.56 7.22 3.34
N GLY A 991 -15.96 7.32 4.53
CA GLY A 991 -15.22 8.50 4.91
C GLY A 991 -13.72 8.49 4.65
N VAL A 992 -13.14 9.67 4.83
CA VAL A 992 -11.68 9.86 4.89
C VAL A 992 -11.26 9.98 6.34
N ARG A 993 -10.31 9.16 6.77
CA ARG A 993 -9.79 9.25 8.14
C ARG A 993 -8.96 10.52 8.30
N THR A 994 -9.20 11.24 9.39
CA THR A 994 -8.39 12.37 9.80
C THR A 994 -8.08 12.27 11.29
N LEU A 995 -6.88 12.70 11.67
CA LEU A 995 -6.40 12.63 13.05
C LEU A 995 -6.35 14.03 13.67
N SER A 996 -6.79 14.12 14.92
CA SER A 996 -6.51 15.27 15.80
C SER A 996 -5.03 15.33 16.16
N ASP A 997 -4.59 16.49 16.62
CA ASP A 997 -3.23 16.72 17.08
C ASP A 997 -2.83 15.75 18.22
N GLU A 998 -3.75 15.42 19.14
CA GLU A 998 -3.49 14.42 20.19
C GLU A 998 -3.37 13.00 19.63
N GLU A 999 -4.20 12.63 18.66
CA GLU A 999 -4.14 11.33 18.00
C GLU A 999 -2.81 11.14 17.24
N VAL A 1000 -2.30 12.19 16.57
CA VAL A 1000 -1.00 12.15 15.88
C VAL A 1000 0.15 11.98 16.87
N LYS A 1001 0.16 12.74 17.98
CA LYS A 1001 1.19 12.60 19.03
C LYS A 1001 1.17 11.19 19.64
N LYS A 1002 -0.02 10.66 19.92
CA LYS A 1002 -0.17 9.30 20.45
C LYS A 1002 0.35 8.24 19.47
N LEU A 1003 0.07 8.40 18.18
CA LEU A 1003 0.59 7.52 17.13
C LEU A 1003 2.12 7.57 17.07
N ALA A 1004 2.72 8.77 17.14
CA ALA A 1004 4.17 8.94 17.16
C ALA A 1004 4.83 8.22 18.35
N THR A 1005 4.30 8.41 19.57
CA THR A 1005 4.79 7.73 20.78
C THR A 1005 4.71 6.21 20.65
N ASN A 1006 3.60 5.67 20.14
CA ASN A 1006 3.45 4.22 19.97
C ASN A 1006 4.30 3.67 18.81
N LEU A 1007 4.56 4.46 17.77
CA LEU A 1007 5.47 4.08 16.70
C LEU A 1007 6.92 3.97 17.21
N VAL A 1008 7.37 4.91 18.05
CA VAL A 1008 8.68 4.81 18.70
C VAL A 1008 8.80 3.57 19.59
N LYS A 1009 7.71 3.15 20.27
CA LYS A 1009 7.70 1.89 21.01
C LYS A 1009 7.90 0.68 20.09
N GLU A 1010 7.23 0.65 18.95
CA GLU A 1010 7.43 -0.41 17.95
C GLU A 1010 8.83 -0.38 17.33
N VAL A 1011 9.41 0.80 17.11
CA VAL A 1011 10.82 0.96 16.68
C VAL A 1011 11.77 0.39 17.73
N ARG A 1012 11.56 0.65 19.03
CA ARG A 1012 12.38 0.08 20.11
C ARG A 1012 12.18 -1.43 20.26
N ALA A 1013 10.95 -1.92 20.14
CA ALA A 1013 10.62 -3.34 20.31
C ALA A 1013 11.11 -4.20 19.14
N ARG A 1014 11.09 -3.64 17.92
CA ARG A 1014 11.40 -4.39 16.69
C ARG A 1014 12.74 -4.02 16.09
N GLY A 1015 13.28 -2.85 16.37
CA GLY A 1015 14.44 -2.33 15.66
C GLY A 1015 15.78 -2.84 16.20
N PRO A 1016 16.90 -2.40 15.59
CA PRO A 1016 16.91 -1.60 14.37
C PRO A 1016 16.30 -2.38 13.19
N PHE A 1017 15.47 -1.71 12.40
CA PHE A 1017 14.95 -2.25 11.14
C PHE A 1017 16.06 -2.24 10.10
N LEU A 1018 16.33 -3.39 9.49
CA LEU A 1018 17.45 -3.61 8.59
C LEU A 1018 17.09 -3.41 7.10
N SER A 1019 15.82 -3.13 6.83
CA SER A 1019 15.25 -2.85 5.51
C SER A 1019 13.89 -2.14 5.65
N LEU A 1020 13.41 -1.51 4.58
CA LEU A 1020 12.04 -0.97 4.56
C LEU A 1020 11.01 -2.09 4.49
N GLY A 1021 11.30 -3.19 3.78
CA GLY A 1021 10.46 -4.38 3.76
C GLY A 1021 10.18 -4.92 5.17
N GLU A 1022 11.19 -4.95 6.04
CA GLU A 1022 11.03 -5.36 7.44
C GLU A 1022 10.14 -4.40 8.26
N PHE A 1023 10.29 -3.08 8.07
CA PHE A 1023 9.48 -2.08 8.77
C PHE A 1023 7.99 -2.17 8.44
N VAL A 1024 7.69 -2.39 7.16
CA VAL A 1024 6.32 -2.52 6.67
C VAL A 1024 5.71 -3.86 7.05
N ASN A 1025 6.51 -4.93 7.06
CA ASN A 1025 5.98 -6.28 7.28
C ASN A 1025 5.81 -6.69 8.75
N ARG A 1026 4.83 -7.56 9.00
CA ARG A 1026 4.79 -8.38 10.21
C ARG A 1026 6.00 -9.31 10.26
N ARG A 1027 6.37 -9.80 11.45
CA ARG A 1027 7.41 -10.82 11.57
C ARG A 1027 6.85 -12.21 11.30
N VAL A 1028 7.49 -12.96 10.43
CA VAL A 1028 7.17 -14.37 10.17
C VAL A 1028 7.86 -15.22 11.25
N SER A 1029 7.28 -15.26 12.44
CA SER A 1029 7.85 -15.93 13.61
C SER A 1029 6.75 -16.52 14.52
N SER A 1030 7.17 -17.32 15.50
CA SER A 1030 6.28 -17.82 16.56
C SER A 1030 6.00 -16.78 17.65
N ASP A 1031 6.65 -15.62 17.63
CA ASP A 1031 6.44 -14.55 18.60
C ASP A 1031 5.13 -13.81 18.30
N THR A 1032 4.12 -14.03 19.14
CA THR A 1032 2.78 -13.48 18.99
C THR A 1032 2.70 -11.97 19.17
N ALA A 1033 3.72 -11.33 19.76
CA ALA A 1033 3.74 -9.88 19.91
C ALA A 1033 3.97 -9.13 18.59
N THR A 1034 4.63 -9.77 17.62
CA THR A 1034 5.10 -9.10 16.39
C THR A 1034 4.65 -9.77 15.09
N ASN A 1035 3.99 -10.92 15.17
CA ASN A 1035 3.66 -11.73 14.00
C ASN A 1035 2.29 -11.46 13.34
N LEU A 1036 1.43 -10.66 13.97
CA LEU A 1036 0.06 -10.38 13.48
C LEU A 1036 -0.03 -9.21 12.52
N ALA A 1037 0.84 -8.20 12.65
CA ALA A 1037 0.82 -6.98 11.84
C ALA A 1037 2.20 -6.31 11.73
N GLY A 1038 2.35 -5.43 10.73
CA GLY A 1038 3.51 -4.54 10.57
C GLY A 1038 3.65 -3.51 11.69
N ALA A 1039 4.81 -2.83 11.75
CA ALA A 1039 5.14 -1.93 12.86
C ALA A 1039 4.19 -0.74 12.99
N VAL A 1040 3.83 -0.11 11.86
CA VAL A 1040 2.93 1.05 11.87
C VAL A 1040 1.50 0.63 12.24
N GLN A 1041 1.03 -0.53 11.75
CA GLN A 1041 -0.29 -1.02 12.12
C GLN A 1041 -0.38 -1.37 13.62
N ALA A 1042 0.65 -2.01 14.18
CA ALA A 1042 0.71 -2.28 15.61
C ALA A 1042 0.66 -0.97 16.45
N ALA A 1043 1.33 0.09 15.98
CA ALA A 1043 1.25 1.41 16.60
C ALA A 1043 -0.14 2.06 16.48
N ILE A 1044 -0.83 1.90 15.35
CA ILE A 1044 -2.22 2.36 15.15
C ILE A 1044 -3.16 1.64 16.13
N ASP A 1045 -3.05 0.32 16.22
CA ASP A 1045 -3.89 -0.51 17.08
C ASP A 1045 -3.67 -0.17 18.56
N ALA A 1046 -2.40 -0.04 19.00
CA ALA A 1046 -2.04 0.41 20.35
C ALA A 1046 -2.52 1.83 20.67
N SER A 1047 -2.67 2.68 19.65
CA SER A 1047 -3.21 4.03 19.79
C SER A 1047 -4.74 4.04 19.93
N GLY A 1048 -5.43 2.97 19.54
CA GLY A 1048 -6.88 2.84 19.62
C GLY A 1048 -7.61 3.76 18.64
N LEU A 1049 -6.97 4.12 17.52
CA LEU A 1049 -7.49 5.07 16.53
C LEU A 1049 -8.70 4.53 15.74
N ASN A 1050 -8.91 3.21 15.76
CA ASN A 1050 -9.96 2.54 15.00
C ASN A 1050 -11.15 2.05 15.84
N LYS A 1051 -11.22 2.39 17.14
CA LYS A 1051 -12.28 1.92 18.05
C LYS A 1051 -13.70 2.25 17.59
N GLY A 1052 -13.88 3.33 16.81
CA GLY A 1052 -15.18 3.73 16.24
C GLY A 1052 -15.66 2.86 15.08
N SER A 1053 -14.84 1.91 14.62
CA SER A 1053 -15.11 1.03 13.49
C SER A 1053 -15.35 -0.43 13.90
N ASP A 1054 -15.46 -0.70 15.20
CA ASP A 1054 -15.79 -2.02 15.75
C ASP A 1054 -17.32 -2.18 15.77
N TYR A 1055 -17.85 -3.03 14.89
CA TYR A 1055 -19.30 -3.27 14.77
C TYR A 1055 -19.74 -4.57 15.45
N GLN A 1056 -20.07 -5.61 14.68
CA GLN A 1056 -20.55 -6.89 15.21
C GLN A 1056 -19.42 -7.90 15.22
N LYS A 1057 -19.40 -8.85 16.17
CA LYS A 1057 -18.47 -9.98 16.09
C LYS A 1057 -18.92 -10.97 15.03
N PHE A 1058 -17.97 -11.50 14.26
CA PHE A 1058 -18.23 -12.60 13.32
C PHE A 1058 -17.61 -13.89 13.83
N ASP A 1059 -18.09 -15.03 13.34
CA ASP A 1059 -17.60 -16.33 13.78
C ASP A 1059 -16.23 -16.66 13.16
N THR A 1060 -15.25 -16.98 14.01
CA THR A 1060 -13.89 -17.34 13.59
C THR A 1060 -13.57 -18.83 13.65
N THR A 1061 -14.43 -19.67 14.25
CA THR A 1061 -14.35 -21.14 14.17
C THR A 1061 -14.13 -21.65 12.74
N PRO A 1062 -14.66 -20.95 11.71
CA PRO A 1062 -14.41 -21.23 10.31
C PRO A 1062 -12.96 -21.13 9.79
N TYR A 1063 -12.10 -20.34 10.43
CA TYR A 1063 -10.77 -20.07 9.88
C TYR A 1063 -9.74 -21.07 10.43
N PRO A 1064 -8.83 -21.59 9.57
CA PRO A 1064 -7.85 -22.59 10.00
C PRO A 1064 -6.85 -22.04 11.01
N ASN A 1065 -6.58 -20.73 11.01
CA ASN A 1065 -5.69 -20.05 11.95
C ASN A 1065 -6.43 -18.85 12.58
N ARG A 1066 -7.51 -19.14 13.31
CA ARG A 1066 -8.39 -18.12 13.93
C ARG A 1066 -7.67 -17.19 14.92
N GLU A 1067 -6.54 -17.63 15.46
CA GLU A 1067 -5.64 -16.83 16.29
C GLU A 1067 -5.05 -15.63 15.54
N ASN A 1068 -5.01 -15.67 14.20
CA ASN A 1068 -4.60 -14.52 13.38
C ASN A 1068 -5.70 -13.45 13.29
N LEU A 1069 -6.87 -13.68 13.90
CA LEU A 1069 -8.00 -12.76 13.97
C LEU A 1069 -8.23 -12.32 15.44
N PRO A 1070 -7.27 -11.61 16.07
CA PRO A 1070 -7.33 -11.30 17.50
C PRO A 1070 -8.55 -10.42 17.86
N ASN A 1071 -9.00 -9.57 16.94
CA ASN A 1071 -10.21 -8.77 17.06
C ASN A 1071 -11.20 -9.14 15.94
N ALA A 1072 -12.01 -10.17 16.16
CA ALA A 1072 -12.95 -10.69 15.16
C ALA A 1072 -14.24 -9.83 15.05
N VAL A 1073 -14.08 -8.56 14.71
CA VAL A 1073 -15.17 -7.60 14.51
C VAL A 1073 -15.33 -7.25 13.03
N THR A 1074 -16.56 -6.95 12.63
CA THR A 1074 -16.87 -6.47 11.29
C THR A 1074 -16.53 -4.99 11.16
N GLY A 1075 -16.30 -4.51 9.92
CA GLY A 1075 -15.90 -3.13 9.65
C GLY A 1075 -14.39 -2.88 9.62
N LEU A 1076 -13.57 -3.90 9.91
CA LEU A 1076 -12.12 -3.82 9.75
C LEU A 1076 -11.72 -3.57 8.29
N ASN A 1077 -10.72 -2.71 8.10
CA ASN A 1077 -10.18 -2.33 6.79
C ASN A 1077 -11.22 -1.70 5.82
N THR A 1078 -12.38 -1.25 6.31
CA THR A 1078 -13.31 -0.40 5.54
C THR A 1078 -12.68 0.98 5.24
N PRO A 1079 -13.18 1.76 4.26
CA PRO A 1079 -12.62 3.06 3.88
C PRO A 1079 -12.22 4.02 5.01
N GLY A 1080 -13.06 4.15 6.05
CA GLY A 1080 -12.79 5.03 7.18
C GLY A 1080 -11.97 4.40 8.31
N TRP A 1081 -11.61 3.12 8.19
CA TRP A 1081 -10.69 2.43 9.10
C TRP A 1081 -9.25 2.74 8.72
N LEU A 1082 -8.45 3.26 9.66
CA LEU A 1082 -7.07 3.65 9.41
C LEU A 1082 -6.17 2.42 9.27
N SER A 1083 -5.66 2.20 8.08
CA SER A 1083 -4.66 1.17 7.81
C SER A 1083 -3.25 1.75 7.78
N GLN A 1084 -2.26 0.88 7.99
CA GLN A 1084 -0.86 1.24 7.82
C GLN A 1084 -0.56 1.78 6.41
N ALA A 1085 -1.17 1.23 5.36
CA ALA A 1085 -0.97 1.73 3.99
C ALA A 1085 -1.40 3.20 3.84
N ASP A 1086 -2.44 3.64 4.57
CA ASP A 1086 -2.92 5.03 4.52
C ASP A 1086 -1.87 6.00 5.10
N VAL A 1087 -1.18 5.60 6.17
CA VAL A 1087 -0.07 6.37 6.76
C VAL A 1087 1.19 6.32 5.89
N LEU A 1088 1.50 5.13 5.35
CA LEU A 1088 2.64 4.94 4.44
C LEU A 1088 2.45 5.67 3.11
N GLN A 1089 1.22 5.99 2.72
CA GLN A 1089 0.96 6.74 1.49
C GLN A 1089 1.77 8.03 1.45
N ALA A 1090 1.80 8.79 2.54
CA ALA A 1090 2.57 10.04 2.64
C ALA A 1090 4.05 9.83 3.05
N LEU A 1091 4.36 8.77 3.80
CA LEU A 1091 5.71 8.54 4.34
C LEU A 1091 6.65 7.79 3.38
N ALA A 1092 6.14 6.83 2.61
CA ALA A 1092 6.95 5.93 1.78
C ALA A 1092 7.94 6.64 0.84
N PRO A 1093 7.63 7.81 0.23
CA PRO A 1093 8.57 8.47 -0.68
C PRO A 1093 9.82 9.08 0.00
N VAL A 1094 9.77 9.30 1.33
CA VAL A 1094 10.82 10.02 2.08
C VAL A 1094 11.51 9.16 3.14
N ILE A 1095 10.99 7.98 3.46
CA ILE A 1095 11.60 7.11 4.48
C ILE A 1095 12.76 6.27 3.95
N THR A 1096 13.74 6.02 4.82
CA THR A 1096 14.92 5.19 4.57
C THR A 1096 15.30 4.44 5.85
N PRO A 1097 15.95 3.26 5.80
CA PRO A 1097 16.43 2.58 7.00
C PRO A 1097 17.82 3.08 7.45
N ARG A 1098 18.39 4.10 6.80
CA ARG A 1098 19.72 4.63 7.10
C ARG A 1098 19.78 6.14 6.99
N SER A 1099 20.79 6.72 7.60
CA SER A 1099 21.17 8.11 7.38
C SER A 1099 22.22 8.22 6.28
N ASP A 1100 22.20 9.35 5.57
CA ASP A 1100 23.18 9.72 4.54
C ASP A 1100 23.78 11.11 4.79
N THR A 1101 23.23 11.86 5.75
CA THR A 1101 23.80 13.10 6.26
C THR A 1101 24.21 12.91 7.72
N PHE A 1102 25.44 13.28 8.05
CA PHE A 1102 26.05 13.10 9.36
C PHE A 1102 26.72 14.38 9.84
N THR A 1103 26.74 14.56 11.17
CA THR A 1103 27.53 15.60 11.82
C THR A 1103 28.64 14.93 12.62
N ILE A 1104 29.89 15.22 12.26
CA ILE A 1104 31.09 14.74 12.94
C ILE A 1104 31.63 15.87 13.81
N ARG A 1105 31.90 15.58 15.09
CA ARG A 1105 32.70 16.46 15.94
C ARG A 1105 34.01 15.80 16.31
N ALA A 1106 35.10 16.55 16.17
CA ALA A 1106 36.44 16.10 16.52
C ALA A 1106 37.12 17.12 17.43
N CYS A 1107 37.53 16.68 18.62
CA CYS A 1107 38.31 17.45 19.57
C CYS A 1107 39.80 17.16 19.37
N GLY A 1108 40.61 18.21 19.37
CA GLY A 1108 42.08 18.12 19.43
C GLY A 1108 42.60 18.92 20.61
N GLU A 1109 43.50 18.30 21.37
CA GLU A 1109 44.20 18.92 22.50
C GLU A 1109 45.69 18.99 22.19
N ALA A 1110 46.34 20.09 22.56
CA ALA A 1110 47.79 20.19 22.59
C ALA A 1110 48.27 20.13 24.04
N THR A 1111 49.29 19.32 24.31
CA THR A 1111 49.87 19.16 25.66
C THR A 1111 51.26 19.75 25.74
N ASP A 1112 51.64 20.25 26.92
CA ASP A 1112 53.03 20.61 27.22
C ASP A 1112 53.88 19.36 27.49
N ALA A 1113 55.18 19.55 27.76
CA ALA A 1113 56.12 18.47 28.06
C ALA A 1113 55.79 17.69 29.35
N ALA A 1114 54.94 18.23 30.23
CA ALA A 1114 54.44 17.60 31.44
C ALA A 1114 53.09 16.89 31.23
N GLY A 1115 52.53 16.92 30.01
CA GLY A 1115 51.26 16.30 29.66
C GLY A 1115 50.03 17.15 30.00
N LYS A 1116 50.20 18.41 30.41
CA LYS A 1116 49.09 19.32 30.71
C LYS A 1116 48.53 19.91 29.42
N VAL A 1117 47.20 19.93 29.28
CA VAL A 1117 46.52 20.54 28.12
C VAL A 1117 46.74 22.06 28.11
N VAL A 1118 47.34 22.57 27.04
CA VAL A 1118 47.66 23.98 26.82
C VAL A 1118 46.62 24.66 25.91
N SER A 1119 46.03 23.90 24.99
CA SER A 1119 44.99 24.38 24.07
C SER A 1119 44.05 23.24 23.69
N ARG A 1120 42.77 23.56 23.46
CA ARG A 1120 41.73 22.65 22.97
C ARG A 1120 40.97 23.30 21.82
N VAL A 1121 40.70 22.53 20.77
CA VAL A 1121 39.93 22.94 19.59
C VAL A 1121 38.92 21.85 19.26
N ILE A 1122 37.67 22.21 18.98
CA ILE A 1122 36.65 21.29 18.47
C ILE A 1122 36.26 21.72 17.06
N LEU A 1123 36.31 20.79 16.11
CA LEU A 1123 35.83 20.97 14.76
C LEU A 1123 34.51 20.23 14.58
N GLU A 1124 33.51 20.89 14.02
CA GLU A 1124 32.26 20.27 13.58
C GLU A 1124 32.22 20.27 12.06
N ALA A 1125 32.03 19.09 11.47
CA ALA A 1125 31.91 18.90 10.05
C ALA A 1125 30.60 18.22 9.71
N VAL A 1126 29.91 18.73 8.70
CA VAL A 1126 28.71 18.11 8.14
C VAL A 1126 29.16 17.32 6.92
N VAL A 1127 28.77 16.06 6.86
CA VAL A 1127 29.20 15.10 5.85
C VAL A 1127 27.98 14.54 5.16
N GLN A 1128 27.98 14.57 3.83
CA GLN A 1128 26.92 14.06 2.97
C GLN A 1128 27.44 12.90 2.14
N ARG A 1129 26.70 11.80 2.13
CA ARG A 1129 26.91 10.70 1.18
C ARG A 1129 26.37 11.09 -0.19
N MET A 1130 27.15 10.87 -1.22
CA MET A 1130 26.80 11.22 -2.60
C MET A 1130 26.43 9.99 -3.42
N PRO A 1131 25.65 10.14 -4.51
CA PRO A 1131 25.37 9.03 -5.41
C PRO A 1131 26.63 8.43 -6.05
N GLY A 1132 27.69 9.21 -6.26
CA GLY A 1132 28.93 8.71 -6.85
C GLY A 1132 29.63 7.65 -5.98
N TRP A 1133 30.20 6.63 -6.64
CA TRP A 1133 31.18 5.74 -6.00
C TRP A 1133 32.48 6.49 -5.66
N ILE A 1134 33.31 5.93 -4.77
CA ILE A 1134 34.59 6.54 -4.40
C ILE A 1134 35.56 6.59 -5.59
N ASP A 1135 35.55 5.56 -6.42
CA ASP A 1135 36.30 5.47 -7.67
C ASP A 1135 35.33 5.66 -8.85
N PRO A 1136 35.52 6.69 -9.69
CA PRO A 1136 34.62 7.02 -10.80
C PRO A 1136 34.65 6.01 -11.95
N THR A 1137 35.50 4.97 -11.89
CA THR A 1137 35.52 3.87 -12.87
C THR A 1137 34.16 3.16 -12.98
N ASP A 1138 33.46 2.98 -11.85
CA ASP A 1138 32.09 2.49 -11.83
C ASP A 1138 31.11 3.66 -11.92
N ARG A 1139 30.10 3.55 -12.80
CA ARG A 1139 29.02 4.54 -12.89
C ARG A 1139 28.13 4.47 -11.65
N PRO A 1140 27.54 5.59 -11.18
CA PRO A 1140 26.72 5.62 -9.95
C PRO A 1140 25.56 4.61 -9.91
N GLU A 1141 24.98 4.30 -11.06
CA GLU A 1141 23.87 3.35 -11.25
C GLU A 1141 24.30 1.87 -11.29
N THR A 1142 25.61 1.57 -11.40
CA THR A 1142 26.11 0.20 -11.40
C THR A 1142 25.69 -0.50 -10.09
N ALA A 1143 25.08 -1.67 -10.19
CA ALA A 1143 24.69 -2.44 -9.00
C ALA A 1143 25.94 -2.92 -8.22
N THR A 1144 25.81 -3.07 -6.90
CA THR A 1144 26.95 -3.49 -6.05
C THR A 1144 27.57 -4.83 -6.48
N ALA A 1145 26.75 -5.76 -6.97
CA ALA A 1145 27.22 -7.05 -7.47
C ALA A 1145 28.09 -6.94 -8.74
N ASP A 1146 27.91 -5.88 -9.53
CA ASP A 1146 28.51 -5.68 -10.85
C ASP A 1146 29.70 -4.70 -10.83
N LEU A 1147 30.10 -4.21 -9.64
CA LEU A 1147 31.23 -3.30 -9.51
C LEU A 1147 32.53 -3.93 -10.02
N VAL A 1148 33.36 -3.15 -10.72
CA VAL A 1148 34.69 -3.60 -11.15
C VAL A 1148 35.81 -3.10 -10.24
N SER A 1149 35.68 -1.89 -9.67
CA SER A 1149 36.71 -1.34 -8.78
C SER A 1149 36.71 -2.04 -7.42
N GLN A 1150 37.91 -2.46 -6.97
CA GLN A 1150 38.09 -3.04 -5.63
C GLN A 1150 37.88 -1.99 -4.53
N SER A 1151 38.20 -0.73 -4.80
CA SER A 1151 37.95 0.38 -3.88
C SER A 1151 36.45 0.57 -3.66
N ASN A 1152 35.64 0.51 -4.72
CA ASN A 1152 34.18 0.61 -4.63
C ASN A 1152 33.57 -0.59 -3.89
N LYS A 1153 34.07 -1.81 -4.13
CA LYS A 1153 33.61 -3.01 -3.39
C LYS A 1153 33.88 -2.93 -1.89
N LYS A 1154 34.99 -2.30 -1.49
CA LYS A 1154 35.39 -2.21 -0.09
C LYS A 1154 34.75 -1.02 0.64
N PHE A 1155 34.77 0.15 0.02
CA PHE A 1155 34.41 1.42 0.66
C PHE A 1155 33.08 1.99 0.18
N GLY A 1156 32.51 1.51 -0.92
CA GLY A 1156 31.20 1.95 -1.41
C GLY A 1156 31.15 3.40 -1.92
N ARG A 1157 30.03 4.09 -1.66
CA ARG A 1157 29.76 5.45 -2.16
C ARG A 1157 30.55 6.49 -1.38
N ARG A 1158 30.94 7.56 -2.08
CA ARG A 1158 31.77 8.61 -1.50
C ARG A 1158 31.00 9.48 -0.50
N PHE A 1159 31.68 9.87 0.57
CA PHE A 1159 31.25 10.93 1.47
C PHE A 1159 31.99 12.23 1.18
N GLU A 1160 31.27 13.35 1.17
CA GLU A 1160 31.81 14.69 0.97
C GLU A 1160 31.53 15.56 2.20
N ILE A 1161 32.52 16.36 2.60
CA ILE A 1161 32.36 17.37 3.64
C ILE A 1161 31.67 18.58 3.01
N VAL A 1162 30.43 18.87 3.43
CA VAL A 1162 29.65 20.01 2.92
C VAL A 1162 29.88 21.29 3.71
N GLY A 1163 30.37 21.18 4.94
CA GLY A 1163 30.72 22.33 5.77
C GLY A 1163 31.62 21.93 6.94
N VAL A 1164 32.50 22.86 7.36
CA VAL A 1164 33.34 22.70 8.56
C VAL A 1164 33.38 24.01 9.32
N ARG A 1165 33.23 23.95 10.64
CA ARG A 1165 33.41 25.08 11.54
C ARG A 1165 34.19 24.70 12.79
N GLU A 1166 34.79 25.69 13.42
CA GLU A 1166 35.40 25.56 14.74
C GLU A 1166 34.38 25.98 15.81
N ILE A 1167 34.23 25.15 16.85
CA ILE A 1167 33.38 25.43 18.01
C ILE A 1167 34.29 25.87 19.16
N HIS A 1168 33.99 27.03 19.77
CA HIS A 1168 34.76 27.53 20.90
C HIS A 1168 34.33 26.86 22.22
N PRO A 1169 35.27 26.47 23.11
CA PRO A 1169 34.94 25.80 24.38
C PRO A 1169 34.06 26.62 25.33
N GLU A 1170 34.08 27.95 25.24
CA GLU A 1170 33.27 28.85 26.09
C GLU A 1170 31.77 28.79 25.79
N THR A 1171 31.36 28.14 24.69
CA THR A 1171 29.95 27.86 24.35
C THR A 1171 29.47 26.47 24.83
N LEU A 1172 30.31 25.69 25.50
CA LEU A 1172 30.02 24.32 25.96
C LEU A 1172 29.94 24.17 27.50
N ASN A 1173 30.07 25.26 28.24
CA ASN A 1173 30.09 25.31 29.72
C ASN A 1173 28.95 26.15 30.28
#